data_AF-A0A1D7YJN0-F1
#
_entry.id   AF-A0A1D7YJN0-F1
#
_cell.length_a   1.000
_cell.length_b   1.000
_cell.length_c   1.000
_cell.angle_alpha   90.00
_cell.angle_beta   90.00
_cell.angle_gamma   90.00
#
_symmetry.space_group_name_H-M   'P 1'
#
loop_
_entity.id
_entity.type
_entity.pdbx_description
1 polymer ?
#
loop_
_entity_poly.entity_id
_entity_poly.type
_entity_poly.pdbx_seq_one_letter_code
_entity_poly.pdbx_strand_id
1 'polypeptide(L)'
;MTSPARPLALKSATFADHEPVYADLPGQIPGAVGPTFGRTDMWPADNVRRPANTVKAAWRCDLPGDPTWNLLVREVAFCMLHPTHTALQKAGIFLPPGKWGVRTTGQCCFYLALLRTWAIEQEMPDDLGLWEVADWQAFIDSRSQQTEPPTVRKVVSAVRHLITFSPVLTGIPTLEDPWPGKSSAQVAESVWTDELSTPAIPPEVWWPLLRAAWAYIDRFAADILAERDRRQSEPSVRLPSQTDNDRELEQWLADLSTSIPLNARDRGRALRDEVNWRRASMLATNGRTRVLFAAENRLGLKRRQRVLAWLADTGRSHTSPVRVPSFAPPAEERLTHNDRVLREWLDNQDNLIPVHPVDDQVAWAGEPNWTELARLVYGQPSNVFGHGSKARAEQRRQWVCEVARDPNRTIATDHGLNLRMLRAACYVFVAALTAMRDSEIHEIERGALTQYYGAPALASRKVKGDDSRPRGYWWIIEPVARAIAVAEQLTWHDTRVFTAVTPLAGGGHGGFDAARDIDDFIATVNANREHTCLEEIPEALVRPHMFRHTMSIIAAHEPDGEIALGLQLKHAARRAMANRTTLAYGKPDARWAKEFDNQLQVAAAKKLVSLLQARRVGQVIAVGPGAARFHAGLDKVNDVIEQSAALRAQIADERLEITLLRDEFADLHLGTVNHCLWNAPTAECQNQLPPDQRGQAPLLGACQPSRCRNSVLTLAHEPIWRMEEADLVSLLKRKLSKPRREQALTRLAEVRSATAEFNKMREND
;
A
#
# COMPACT_ATOMS: atom_id res chain seq x y z
N MET A 1 23.41 27.27 -20.98
CA MET A 1 22.60 27.23 -19.75
C MET A 1 23.56 27.34 -18.58
N THR A 2 23.62 28.53 -17.99
CA THR A 2 24.42 28.86 -16.81
C THR A 2 23.86 28.12 -15.60
N SER A 3 24.66 27.26 -14.97
CA SER A 3 24.35 26.72 -13.64
C SER A 3 24.13 27.89 -12.68
N PRO A 4 23.03 27.93 -11.91
CA PRO A 4 22.87 28.94 -10.87
C PRO A 4 24.01 28.80 -9.86
N ALA A 5 24.62 29.94 -9.51
CA ALA A 5 25.66 30.00 -8.50
C ALA A 5 25.15 29.38 -7.19
N ARG A 6 25.91 28.45 -6.61
CA ARG A 6 25.62 27.90 -5.27
C ARG A 6 25.59 29.06 -4.27
N PRO A 7 24.54 29.21 -3.43
CA PRO A 7 24.55 30.21 -2.37
C PRO A 7 25.77 29.98 -1.46
N LEU A 8 26.42 31.07 -1.04
CA LEU A 8 27.53 31.04 -0.08
C LEU A 8 27.10 30.24 1.16
N ALA A 9 27.68 29.06 1.35
CA ALA A 9 27.35 28.19 2.47
C ALA A 9 27.87 28.84 3.77
N LEU A 10 26.96 29.24 4.65
CA LEU A 10 27.32 29.66 6.00
C LEU A 10 27.90 28.46 6.76
N LYS A 11 28.98 28.72 7.51
CA LYS A 11 29.67 27.72 8.33
C LYS A 11 29.09 27.70 9.73
N SER A 12 28.92 26.50 10.28
CA SER A 12 28.59 26.34 11.70
C SER A 12 29.80 26.71 12.56
N ALA A 13 29.55 27.36 13.69
CA ALA A 13 30.53 27.57 14.74
C ALA A 13 30.82 26.28 15.55
N THR A 14 29.91 25.32 15.49
CA THR A 14 29.92 24.12 16.34
C THR A 14 30.30 22.85 15.57
N PHE A 15 29.78 22.67 14.36
CA PHE A 15 29.90 21.44 13.58
C PHE A 15 30.79 21.64 12.34
N ALA A 16 31.65 20.68 12.04
CA ALA A 16 32.53 20.76 10.89
C ALA A 16 31.87 20.23 9.61
N ASP A 17 32.13 20.89 8.48
CA ASP A 17 31.50 20.58 7.18
C ASP A 17 31.70 19.13 6.68
N HIS A 18 32.74 18.45 7.18
CA HIS A 18 33.10 17.08 6.81
C HIS A 18 32.45 16.01 7.68
N GLU A 19 31.73 16.40 8.74
CA GLU A 19 31.09 15.44 9.64
C GLU A 19 29.97 14.66 8.93
N PRO A 20 29.94 13.32 9.04
CA PRO A 20 28.95 12.47 8.37
C PRO A 20 27.58 12.53 9.06
N VAL A 21 26.54 12.94 8.33
CA VAL A 21 25.19 13.26 8.86
C VAL A 21 24.43 12.08 9.47
N TYR A 22 24.71 10.86 9.02
CA TYR A 22 23.95 9.68 9.42
C TYR A 22 24.79 8.60 10.11
N ALA A 23 26.02 8.91 10.55
CA ALA A 23 26.95 7.89 11.04
C ALA A 23 26.45 7.16 12.29
N ASP A 24 25.66 7.84 13.13
CA ASP A 24 25.15 7.28 14.39
C ASP A 24 23.85 6.47 14.20
N LEU A 25 23.27 6.47 12.99
CA LEU A 25 22.03 5.74 12.72
C LEU A 25 22.28 4.24 12.51
N PRO A 26 21.38 3.36 13.00
CA PRO A 26 21.43 1.94 12.71
C PRO A 26 21.10 1.66 11.23
N GLY A 27 21.53 0.49 10.74
CA GLY A 27 21.20 0.04 9.38
C GLY A 27 22.01 0.72 8.27
N GLN A 28 23.28 1.06 8.55
CA GLN A 28 24.23 1.52 7.53
C GLN A 28 24.37 0.50 6.40
N ILE A 29 24.43 0.98 5.17
CA ILE A 29 24.63 0.15 3.97
C ILE A 29 26.15 0.09 3.67
N PRO A 30 26.78 -1.11 3.68
CA PRO A 30 28.21 -1.24 3.40
C PRO A 30 28.59 -0.65 2.04
N GLY A 31 29.64 0.18 2.01
CA GLY A 31 30.15 0.82 0.80
C GLY A 31 29.35 2.02 0.28
N ALA A 32 28.20 2.35 0.88
CA ALA A 32 27.45 3.54 0.54
C ALA A 32 27.95 4.76 1.34
N VAL A 33 28.22 5.87 0.65
CA VAL A 33 28.70 7.11 1.27
C VAL A 33 27.52 8.05 1.50
N GLY A 34 27.36 8.50 2.75
CA GLY A 34 26.33 9.46 3.15
C GLY A 34 26.73 10.92 2.91
N PRO A 35 25.78 11.86 3.03
CA PRO A 35 26.08 13.28 2.99
C PRO A 35 26.87 13.72 4.22
N THR A 36 27.64 14.80 4.07
CA THR A 36 28.29 15.51 5.18
C THR A 36 27.53 16.77 5.55
N PHE A 37 27.77 17.29 6.75
CA PHE A 37 27.09 18.48 7.29
C PHE A 37 27.18 19.71 6.36
N GLY A 38 28.31 19.88 5.66
CA GLY A 38 28.55 21.00 4.74
C GLY A 38 27.66 21.00 3.48
N ARG A 39 26.93 19.92 3.20
CA ARG A 39 26.02 19.84 2.06
C ARG A 39 24.74 20.65 2.33
N THR A 40 24.42 21.59 1.43
CA THR A 40 23.34 22.58 1.63
C THR A 40 22.08 22.38 0.78
N ASP A 41 22.12 21.55 -0.26
CA ASP A 41 20.97 21.31 -1.16
C ASP A 41 19.91 20.41 -0.50
N MET A 42 20.35 19.25 0.00
CA MET A 42 19.52 18.27 0.73
C MET A 42 20.42 17.18 1.31
N TRP A 43 19.93 16.44 2.30
CA TRP A 43 20.62 15.27 2.84
C TRP A 43 19.92 13.98 2.40
N PRO A 44 20.37 13.32 1.31
CA PRO A 44 19.85 12.02 0.92
C PRO A 44 20.35 10.93 1.87
N ALA A 45 19.46 10.08 2.38
CA ALA A 45 19.81 9.00 3.30
C ALA A 45 20.09 7.67 2.57
N ASP A 46 20.77 7.74 1.43
CA ASP A 46 21.06 6.57 0.57
C ASP A 46 22.02 5.57 1.24
N ASN A 47 22.80 6.00 2.24
CA ASN A 47 23.69 5.15 3.03
C ASN A 47 23.00 4.48 4.23
N VAL A 48 21.73 4.77 4.48
CA VAL A 48 20.95 4.19 5.57
C VAL A 48 19.79 3.39 5.01
N ARG A 49 19.51 2.22 5.58
CA ARG A 49 18.44 1.33 5.13
C ARG A 49 17.07 2.00 5.14
N ARG A 50 16.57 2.31 3.95
CA ARG A 50 15.22 2.82 3.69
C ARG A 50 14.13 1.78 4.00
N PRO A 51 12.97 2.18 4.56
CA PRO A 51 11.77 1.34 4.60
C PRO A 51 11.28 0.98 3.20
N ALA A 52 10.83 -0.26 2.98
CA ALA A 52 10.41 -0.72 1.65
C ALA A 52 9.21 0.05 1.06
N ASN A 53 8.33 0.59 1.90
CA ASN A 53 7.18 1.42 1.48
C ASN A 53 7.54 2.90 1.19
N THR A 54 8.82 3.27 1.25
CA THR A 54 9.26 4.64 0.98
C THR A 54 10.02 4.70 -0.33
N VAL A 55 9.63 5.61 -1.22
CA VAL A 55 10.36 5.85 -2.48
C VAL A 55 11.72 6.50 -2.23
N LYS A 56 12.67 6.31 -3.16
CA LYS A 56 14.06 6.78 -3.00
C LYS A 56 14.13 8.29 -2.84
N ALA A 57 13.41 8.99 -3.71
CA ALA A 57 13.37 10.45 -3.71
C ALA A 57 12.84 11.03 -2.39
N ALA A 58 12.02 10.30 -1.64
CA ALA A 58 11.45 10.75 -0.37
C ALA A 58 12.29 10.34 0.86
N TRP A 59 13.36 9.56 0.69
CA TRP A 59 14.22 9.11 1.80
C TRP A 59 15.39 10.07 2.02
N ARG A 60 15.05 11.29 2.46
CA ARG A 60 15.98 12.41 2.62
C ARG A 60 15.49 13.41 3.66
N CYS A 61 16.36 14.32 4.07
CA CYS A 61 15.99 15.55 4.76
C CYS A 61 16.11 16.72 3.76
N ASP A 62 15.01 17.42 3.50
CA ASP A 62 14.98 18.61 2.65
C ASP A 62 15.40 19.85 3.47
N LEU A 63 16.20 20.72 2.86
CA LEU A 63 16.73 21.92 3.49
C LEU A 63 16.16 23.18 2.81
N PRO A 64 15.89 24.27 3.56
CA PRO A 64 15.38 25.50 2.98
C PRO A 64 16.44 26.19 2.10
N GLY A 65 16.02 26.96 1.09
CA GLY A 65 16.95 27.64 0.18
C GLY A 65 17.68 28.86 0.78
N ASP A 66 17.18 29.37 1.89
CA ASP A 66 17.72 30.54 2.59
C ASP A 66 18.97 30.21 3.39
N PRO A 67 20.10 30.91 3.21
CA PRO A 67 21.36 30.53 3.84
C PRO A 67 21.32 30.45 5.37
N THR A 68 20.65 31.39 6.04
CA THR A 68 20.58 31.48 7.50
C THR A 68 19.72 30.36 8.07
N TRP A 69 18.50 30.22 7.56
CA TRP A 69 17.59 29.15 7.97
C TRP A 69 18.07 27.76 7.52
N ASN A 70 18.82 27.67 6.42
CA ASN A 70 19.46 26.42 6.00
C ASN A 70 20.49 25.97 7.03
N LEU A 71 21.35 26.87 7.50
CA LEU A 71 22.28 26.55 8.58
C LEU A 71 21.54 26.14 9.86
N LEU A 72 20.53 26.92 10.28
CA LEU A 72 19.71 26.61 11.46
C LEU A 72 19.09 25.21 11.39
N VAL A 73 18.40 24.90 10.29
CA VAL A 73 17.74 23.61 10.08
C VAL A 73 18.77 22.48 10.01
N ARG A 74 19.92 22.68 9.36
CA ARG A 74 21.02 21.71 9.35
C ARG A 74 21.52 21.42 10.75
N GLU A 75 21.80 22.43 11.56
CA GLU A 75 22.31 22.27 12.92
C GLU A 75 21.31 21.54 13.83
N VAL A 76 20.03 21.93 13.78
CA VAL A 76 18.97 21.23 14.53
C VAL A 76 18.83 19.79 14.08
N ALA A 77 18.80 19.53 12.77
CA ALA A 77 18.69 18.20 12.21
C ALA A 77 19.91 17.32 12.57
N PHE A 78 21.12 17.89 12.56
CA PHE A 78 22.35 17.21 12.94
C PHE A 78 22.33 16.83 14.43
N CYS A 79 21.90 17.73 15.32
CA CYS A 79 21.71 17.43 16.74
C CYS A 79 20.71 16.28 16.98
N MET A 80 19.63 16.21 16.18
CA MET A 80 18.68 15.11 16.25
C MET A 80 19.27 13.78 15.77
N LEU A 81 20.13 13.80 14.77
CA LEU A 81 20.75 12.58 14.21
C LEU A 81 21.93 12.09 15.05
N HIS A 82 22.56 13.00 15.79
CA HIS A 82 23.70 12.75 16.67
C HIS A 82 23.39 13.17 18.13
N PRO A 83 22.40 12.54 18.81
CA PRO A 83 21.96 12.94 20.14
C PRO A 83 23.06 12.81 21.21
N THR A 84 24.11 12.02 20.95
CA THR A 84 25.25 11.83 21.84
C THR A 84 26.49 12.65 21.44
N HIS A 85 26.37 13.60 20.51
CA HIS A 85 27.49 14.41 20.05
C HIS A 85 28.17 15.19 21.19
N THR A 86 29.50 15.32 21.16
CA THR A 86 30.27 15.97 22.24
C THR A 86 29.90 17.44 22.45
N ALA A 87 29.50 18.16 21.40
CA ALA A 87 29.02 19.54 21.51
C ALA A 87 27.75 19.65 22.38
N LEU A 88 26.80 18.72 22.22
CA LEU A 88 25.57 18.68 23.03
C LEU A 88 25.90 18.40 24.50
N GLN A 89 26.81 17.46 24.77
CA GLN A 89 27.23 17.13 26.13
C GLN A 89 27.92 18.33 26.82
N LYS A 90 28.77 19.07 26.11
CA LYS A 90 29.42 20.29 26.61
C LYS A 90 28.41 21.41 26.91
N ALA A 91 27.32 21.47 26.16
CA ALA A 91 26.20 22.38 26.40
C ALA A 91 25.21 21.88 27.48
N GLY A 92 25.48 20.73 28.13
CA GLY A 92 24.63 20.17 29.17
C GLY A 92 23.38 19.43 28.66
N ILE A 93 23.33 19.12 27.36
CA ILE A 93 22.20 18.44 26.71
C ILE A 93 22.51 16.94 26.63
N PHE A 94 21.81 16.14 27.43
CA PHE A 94 21.98 14.69 27.49
C PHE A 94 20.77 13.96 26.91
N LEU A 95 20.97 13.23 25.81
CA LEU A 95 19.92 12.53 25.08
C LEU A 95 20.29 11.06 24.84
N PRO A 96 19.31 10.13 24.82
CA PRO A 96 19.59 8.73 24.52
C PRO A 96 20.06 8.53 23.07
N PRO A 97 20.96 7.57 22.81
CA PRO A 97 21.37 7.22 21.45
C PRO A 97 20.19 6.69 20.63
N GLY A 98 20.19 6.94 19.32
CA GLY A 98 19.14 6.45 18.41
C GLY A 98 17.74 7.03 18.67
N LYS A 99 17.62 8.13 19.43
CA LYS A 99 16.32 8.73 19.79
C LYS A 99 15.46 9.08 18.58
N TRP A 100 16.08 9.54 17.49
CA TRP A 100 15.40 9.95 16.27
C TRP A 100 16.05 9.32 15.04
N GLY A 101 15.25 9.06 14.01
CA GLY A 101 15.72 8.57 12.71
C GLY A 101 15.36 9.53 11.58
N VAL A 102 15.82 9.21 10.36
CA VAL A 102 15.71 10.05 9.14
C VAL A 102 14.32 10.66 8.96
N ARG A 103 13.24 9.87 9.10
CA ARG A 103 11.87 10.35 8.88
C ARG A 103 11.45 11.43 9.88
N THR A 104 11.75 11.23 11.16
CA THR A 104 11.39 12.18 12.22
C THR A 104 12.21 13.46 12.09
N THR A 105 13.49 13.35 11.74
CA THR A 105 14.35 14.50 11.47
C THR A 105 13.88 15.28 10.23
N GLY A 106 13.55 14.59 9.13
CA GLY A 106 13.00 15.22 7.92
C GLY A 106 11.68 15.95 8.18
N GLN A 107 10.80 15.39 9.04
CA GLN A 107 9.58 16.08 9.49
C GLN A 107 9.91 17.35 10.30
N CYS A 108 10.91 17.30 11.17
CA CYS A 108 11.37 18.49 11.90
C CYS A 108 11.88 19.56 10.93
N CYS A 109 12.67 19.19 9.92
CA CYS A 109 13.15 20.12 8.89
C CYS A 109 11.99 20.80 8.18
N PHE A 110 10.97 20.03 7.79
CA PHE A 110 9.76 20.55 7.16
C PHE A 110 9.01 21.56 8.06
N TYR A 111 8.80 21.26 9.34
CA TYR A 111 8.09 22.17 10.24
C TYR A 111 8.88 23.44 10.57
N LEU A 112 10.21 23.37 10.64
CA LEU A 112 11.05 24.57 10.79
C LEU A 112 11.06 25.42 9.51
N ALA A 113 10.98 24.81 8.33
CA ALA A 113 10.77 25.56 7.09
C ALA A 113 9.41 26.26 7.06
N LEU A 114 8.35 25.64 7.61
CA LEU A 114 7.05 26.29 7.76
C LEU A 114 7.08 27.46 8.76
N LEU A 115 7.79 27.32 9.88
CA LEU A 115 8.02 28.41 10.84
C LEU A 115 8.65 29.62 10.14
N ARG A 116 9.67 29.39 9.32
CA ARG A 116 10.29 30.45 8.51
C ARG A 116 9.30 31.13 7.59
N THR A 117 8.55 30.36 6.81
CA THR A 117 7.58 30.92 5.85
C THR A 117 6.57 31.81 6.58
N TRP A 118 6.06 31.34 7.71
CA TRP A 118 5.16 32.12 8.55
C TRP A 118 5.83 33.39 9.11
N ALA A 119 7.07 33.29 9.60
CA ALA A 119 7.82 34.43 10.13
C ALA A 119 7.98 35.56 9.09
N ILE A 120 8.27 35.19 7.83
CA ILE A 120 8.37 36.14 6.72
C ILE A 120 7.01 36.78 6.42
N GLU A 121 5.94 35.98 6.38
CA GLU A 121 4.57 36.47 6.12
C GLU A 121 4.06 37.42 7.21
N GLN A 122 4.52 37.25 8.45
CA GLN A 122 4.15 38.10 9.59
C GLN A 122 5.17 39.21 9.88
N GLU A 123 6.18 39.41 9.02
CA GLU A 123 7.24 40.42 9.17
C GLU A 123 7.98 40.32 10.53
N MET A 124 8.17 39.10 11.03
CA MET A 124 8.84 38.85 12.31
C MET A 124 10.34 39.19 12.26
N PRO A 125 10.96 39.58 13.39
CA PRO A 125 12.41 39.77 13.46
C PRO A 125 13.18 38.49 13.11
N ASP A 126 14.29 38.64 12.37
CA ASP A 126 15.19 37.54 12.02
C ASP A 126 15.88 36.93 13.26
N ASP A 127 16.08 37.73 14.31
CA ASP A 127 16.62 37.27 15.59
C ASP A 127 15.52 36.63 16.42
N LEU A 128 15.58 35.30 16.53
CA LEU A 128 14.65 34.50 17.34
C LEU A 128 14.72 34.83 18.84
N GLY A 129 15.78 35.48 19.32
CA GLY A 129 15.87 35.96 20.70
C GLY A 129 14.99 37.17 20.99
N LEU A 130 14.49 37.85 19.96
CA LEU A 130 13.53 38.96 20.09
C LEU A 130 12.07 38.49 20.10
N TRP A 131 11.84 37.19 19.91
CA TRP A 131 10.49 36.64 19.87
C TRP A 131 9.94 36.46 21.28
N GLU A 132 8.77 37.04 21.50
CA GLU A 132 8.02 36.91 22.75
C GLU A 132 7.23 35.60 22.77
N VAL A 133 6.78 35.19 23.96
CA VAL A 133 5.92 33.98 24.10
C VAL A 133 4.66 34.07 23.22
N ALA A 134 4.12 35.27 23.03
CA ALA A 134 2.97 35.51 22.17
C ALA A 134 3.24 35.18 20.71
N ASP A 135 4.47 35.39 20.22
CA ASP A 135 4.84 35.14 18.83
C ASP A 135 4.93 33.64 18.53
N TRP A 136 5.55 32.89 19.46
CA TRP A 136 5.57 31.43 19.40
C TRP A 136 4.16 30.85 19.45
N GLN A 137 3.29 31.41 20.28
CA GLN A 137 1.90 30.98 20.37
C GLN A 137 1.12 31.33 19.09
N ALA A 138 1.31 32.52 18.52
CA ALA A 138 0.66 32.93 17.27
C ALA A 138 1.03 32.00 16.09
N PHE A 139 2.28 31.53 16.03
CA PHE A 139 2.66 30.50 15.06
C PHE A 139 1.89 29.20 15.28
N ILE A 140 1.81 28.70 16.51
CA ILE A 140 1.07 27.46 16.82
C ILE A 140 -0.43 27.62 16.52
N ASP A 141 -1.03 28.76 16.86
CA ASP A 141 -2.43 29.07 16.59
C ASP A 141 -2.71 29.14 15.09
N SER A 142 -1.77 29.69 14.30
CA SER A 142 -1.88 29.66 12.83
C SER A 142 -1.95 28.22 12.28
N ARG A 143 -1.26 27.27 12.94
CA ARG A 143 -1.24 25.87 12.54
C ARG A 143 -2.45 25.10 13.03
N SER A 144 -2.98 25.42 14.21
CA SER A 144 -4.19 24.78 14.74
C SER A 144 -5.44 25.13 13.91
N GLN A 145 -5.47 26.30 13.28
CA GLN A 145 -6.53 26.68 12.34
C GLN A 145 -6.50 25.88 11.02
N GLN A 146 -5.34 25.35 10.64
CA GLN A 146 -5.13 24.69 9.34
C GLN A 146 -5.04 23.16 9.45
N THR A 147 -4.74 22.63 10.63
CA THR A 147 -4.40 21.22 10.81
C THR A 147 -4.90 20.67 12.15
N GLU A 148 -5.05 19.36 12.22
CA GLU A 148 -5.54 18.69 13.42
C GLU A 148 -4.52 18.71 14.59
N PRO A 149 -4.99 18.66 15.85
CA PRO A 149 -4.15 18.68 17.06
C PRO A 149 -2.93 17.72 17.06
N PRO A 150 -3.02 16.45 16.57
CA PRO A 150 -1.86 15.55 16.51
C PRO A 150 -0.76 16.04 15.56
N THR A 151 -1.11 16.80 14.52
CA THR A 151 -0.15 17.42 13.60
C THR A 151 0.48 18.64 14.24
N VAL A 152 -0.33 19.49 14.89
CA VAL A 152 0.13 20.65 15.67
C VAL A 152 1.14 20.21 16.74
N ARG A 153 0.90 19.09 17.42
CA ARG A 153 1.86 18.51 18.39
C ARG A 153 3.26 18.27 17.79
N LYS A 154 3.34 17.86 16.53
CA LYS A 154 4.63 17.66 15.84
C LYS A 154 5.31 19.00 15.53
N VAL A 155 4.53 20.02 15.17
CA VAL A 155 5.01 21.40 15.01
C VAL A 155 5.62 21.90 16.32
N VAL A 156 4.87 21.79 17.43
CA VAL A 156 5.35 22.17 18.78
C VAL A 156 6.64 21.41 19.13
N SER A 157 6.72 20.12 18.78
CA SER A 157 7.92 19.32 19.03
C SER A 157 9.12 19.82 18.22
N ALA A 158 8.93 20.26 16.98
CA ALA A 158 9.99 20.83 16.15
C ALA A 158 10.52 22.16 16.71
N VAL A 159 9.61 23.04 17.16
CA VAL A 159 9.97 24.28 17.85
C VAL A 159 10.75 23.99 19.13
N ARG A 160 10.33 22.98 19.90
CA ARG A 160 11.07 22.56 21.10
C ARG A 160 12.44 21.98 20.81
N HIS A 161 12.62 21.27 19.70
CA HIS A 161 13.96 20.83 19.30
C HIS A 161 14.86 22.04 19.01
N LEU A 162 14.37 23.03 18.27
CA LEU A 162 15.08 24.29 18.05
C LEU A 162 15.49 24.97 19.35
N ILE A 163 14.56 25.13 20.30
CA ILE A 163 14.83 25.72 21.63
C ILE A 163 15.85 24.89 22.40
N THR A 164 15.66 23.56 22.46
CA THR A 164 16.55 22.65 23.20
C THR A 164 17.98 22.73 22.68
N PHE A 165 18.16 22.85 21.37
CA PHE A 165 19.48 22.89 20.75
C PHE A 165 20.06 24.30 20.65
N SER A 166 19.30 25.35 20.93
CA SER A 166 19.74 26.76 20.83
C SER A 166 21.15 27.05 21.41
N PRO A 167 21.61 26.44 22.53
CA PRO A 167 22.96 26.71 23.05
C PRO A 167 24.12 26.29 22.13
N VAL A 168 23.86 25.45 21.12
CA VAL A 168 24.88 24.96 20.17
C VAL A 168 24.65 25.43 18.73
N LEU A 169 23.62 26.24 18.49
CA LEU A 169 23.28 26.77 17.15
C LEU A 169 24.07 28.06 16.87
N THR A 170 24.44 28.26 15.61
CA THR A 170 25.23 29.41 15.20
C THR A 170 24.36 30.65 15.10
N GLY A 171 24.71 31.69 15.85
CA GLY A 171 24.03 33.00 15.79
C GLY A 171 22.65 33.02 16.44
N ILE A 172 22.30 32.01 17.23
CA ILE A 172 21.04 31.95 17.98
C ILE A 172 21.36 32.07 19.47
N PRO A 173 20.70 32.99 20.21
CA PRO A 173 20.85 33.05 21.65
C PRO A 173 20.22 31.81 22.32
N THR A 174 20.58 31.54 23.58
CA THR A 174 19.88 30.50 24.34
C THR A 174 18.42 30.92 24.52
N LEU A 175 17.50 30.10 23.99
CA LEU A 175 16.06 30.36 24.03
C LEU A 175 15.44 29.68 25.25
N GLU A 176 14.46 30.33 25.87
CA GLU A 176 13.64 29.74 26.93
C GLU A 176 12.44 28.97 26.33
N ASP A 177 11.91 27.96 27.04
CA ASP A 177 10.71 27.24 26.59
C ASP A 177 9.48 28.16 26.73
N PRO A 178 8.77 28.52 25.64
CA PRO A 178 7.59 29.40 25.69
C PRO A 178 6.43 28.78 26.48
N TRP A 179 6.45 27.46 26.69
CA TRP A 179 5.35 26.73 27.34
C TRP A 179 5.82 25.93 28.57
N PRO A 180 6.34 26.60 29.60
CA PRO A 180 6.92 25.93 30.76
C PRO A 180 5.85 25.07 31.47
N GLY A 181 6.22 23.85 31.83
CA GLY A 181 5.33 22.90 32.52
C GLY A 181 4.24 22.27 31.65
N LYS A 182 4.09 22.66 30.38
CA LYS A 182 3.15 22.03 29.44
C LYS A 182 3.88 21.01 28.56
N SER A 183 3.31 19.84 28.36
CA SER A 183 3.75 18.89 27.33
C SER A 183 3.37 19.39 25.93
N SER A 184 4.07 18.93 24.88
CA SER A 184 3.72 19.31 23.50
C SER A 184 2.29 18.89 23.11
N ALA A 185 1.74 17.88 23.78
CA ALA A 185 0.35 17.49 23.61
C ALA A 185 -0.61 18.50 24.24
N GLN A 186 -0.29 19.01 25.44
CA GLN A 186 -1.08 20.05 26.11
C GLN A 186 -1.06 21.38 25.34
N VAL A 187 0.10 21.77 24.79
CA VAL A 187 0.22 22.99 23.96
C VAL A 187 -0.61 22.86 22.67
N ALA A 188 -0.58 21.69 22.04
CA ALA A 188 -1.33 21.43 20.82
C ALA A 188 -2.81 21.11 21.07
N GLU A 189 -3.27 21.16 22.33
CA GLU A 189 -4.61 20.70 22.74
C GLU A 189 -4.95 19.28 22.22
N SER A 190 -3.90 18.47 22.06
CA SER A 190 -4.01 17.09 21.63
C SER A 190 -4.41 16.23 22.83
N VAL A 191 -5.72 16.13 23.05
CA VAL A 191 -6.31 15.24 24.04
C VAL A 191 -5.97 13.80 23.67
N TRP A 192 -5.40 13.07 24.61
CA TRP A 192 -5.27 11.63 24.46
C TRP A 192 -6.66 11.00 24.68
N THR A 193 -7.21 10.38 23.64
CA THR A 193 -8.45 9.62 23.72
C THR A 193 -8.12 8.13 23.70
N ASP A 194 -8.85 7.34 24.49
CA ASP A 194 -8.84 5.87 24.40
C ASP A 194 -9.40 5.37 23.06
N GLU A 195 -10.09 6.23 22.30
CA GLU A 195 -10.61 5.92 20.97
C GLU A 195 -9.52 6.08 19.90
N LEU A 196 -9.40 5.08 19.02
CA LEU A 196 -8.53 5.18 17.85
C LEU A 196 -9.00 6.30 16.93
N SER A 197 -8.08 7.24 16.67
CA SER A 197 -8.30 8.32 15.70
C SER A 197 -8.42 7.82 14.25
N THR A 198 -7.91 6.63 13.93
CA THR A 198 -8.06 6.04 12.60
C THR A 198 -9.49 5.54 12.43
N PRO A 199 -10.28 6.03 11.45
CA PRO A 199 -11.60 5.48 11.18
C PRO A 199 -11.51 4.05 10.63
N ALA A 200 -12.50 3.22 10.93
CA ALA A 200 -12.65 1.93 10.26
C ALA A 200 -13.23 2.13 8.85
N ILE A 201 -12.87 1.25 7.91
CA ILE A 201 -13.57 1.12 6.64
C ILE A 201 -15.02 0.69 6.94
N PRO A 202 -16.05 1.42 6.46
CA PRO A 202 -17.44 1.06 6.72
C PRO A 202 -17.81 -0.32 6.14
N PRO A 203 -18.72 -1.09 6.78
CA PRO A 203 -19.15 -2.40 6.28
C PRO A 203 -19.61 -2.41 4.82
N GLU A 204 -20.37 -1.38 4.41
CA GLU A 204 -20.89 -1.20 3.05
C GLU A 204 -19.80 -1.01 1.99
N VAL A 205 -18.59 -0.61 2.39
CA VAL A 205 -17.41 -0.50 1.50
C VAL A 205 -16.51 -1.71 1.65
N TRP A 206 -16.29 -2.17 2.88
CA TRP A 206 -15.38 -3.26 3.22
C TRP A 206 -15.75 -4.55 2.49
N TRP A 207 -17.02 -4.95 2.53
CA TRP A 207 -17.45 -6.23 1.98
C TRP A 207 -17.37 -6.29 0.45
N PRO A 208 -17.89 -5.31 -0.32
CA PRO A 208 -17.70 -5.27 -1.77
C PRO A 208 -16.22 -5.19 -2.17
N LEU A 209 -15.42 -4.39 -1.47
CA LEU A 209 -13.98 -4.26 -1.74
C LEU A 209 -13.24 -5.59 -1.56
N LEU A 210 -13.51 -6.31 -0.47
CA LEU A 210 -12.89 -7.60 -0.19
C LEU A 210 -13.31 -8.67 -1.22
N ARG A 211 -14.60 -8.70 -1.60
CA ARG A 211 -15.11 -9.58 -2.66
C ARG A 211 -14.49 -9.28 -4.02
N ALA A 212 -14.39 -8.01 -4.40
CA ALA A 212 -13.76 -7.60 -5.64
C ALA A 212 -12.28 -7.98 -5.69
N ALA A 213 -11.53 -7.70 -4.61
CA ALA A 213 -10.13 -8.10 -4.50
C ALA A 213 -9.96 -9.62 -4.63
N TRP A 214 -10.80 -10.41 -3.95
CA TRP A 214 -10.78 -11.86 -4.08
C TRP A 214 -11.12 -12.33 -5.49
N ALA A 215 -12.13 -11.76 -6.15
CA ALA A 215 -12.50 -12.14 -7.51
C ALA A 215 -11.36 -11.90 -8.51
N TYR A 216 -10.60 -10.81 -8.38
CA TYR A 216 -9.39 -10.59 -9.18
C TYR A 216 -8.35 -11.69 -8.97
N ILE A 217 -8.13 -12.12 -7.73
CA ILE A 217 -7.15 -13.15 -7.37
C ILE A 217 -7.59 -14.55 -7.80
N ASP A 218 -8.85 -14.88 -7.58
CA ASP A 218 -9.38 -16.23 -7.69
C ASP A 218 -9.92 -16.55 -9.09
N ARG A 219 -10.65 -15.60 -9.69
CA ARG A 219 -11.32 -15.79 -10.98
C ARG A 219 -10.49 -15.25 -12.14
N PHE A 220 -9.89 -14.07 -12.01
CA PHE A 220 -9.29 -13.36 -13.15
C PHE A 220 -7.77 -13.47 -13.25
N ALA A 221 -7.07 -13.91 -12.20
CA ALA A 221 -5.60 -13.91 -12.16
C ALA A 221 -4.97 -14.74 -13.28
N ALA A 222 -5.52 -15.93 -13.56
CA ALA A 222 -4.99 -16.84 -14.57
C ALA A 222 -5.02 -16.19 -15.97
N ASP A 223 -6.14 -15.56 -16.34
CA ASP A 223 -6.31 -14.91 -17.64
C ASP A 223 -5.40 -13.69 -17.79
N ILE A 224 -5.30 -12.87 -16.74
CA ILE A 224 -4.43 -11.68 -16.72
C ILE A 224 -2.95 -12.08 -16.89
N LEU A 225 -2.52 -13.15 -16.20
CA LEU A 225 -1.15 -13.66 -16.30
C LEU A 225 -0.88 -14.31 -17.66
N ALA A 226 -1.82 -15.08 -18.20
CA ALA A 226 -1.71 -15.68 -19.53
C ALA A 226 -1.61 -14.62 -20.64
N GLU A 227 -2.37 -13.53 -20.53
CA GLU A 227 -2.27 -12.37 -21.43
C GLU A 227 -0.87 -11.74 -21.40
N ARG A 228 -0.32 -11.50 -20.20
CA ARG A 228 1.04 -11.00 -20.05
C ARG A 228 2.05 -11.93 -20.72
N ASP A 229 1.98 -13.23 -20.45
CA ASP A 229 2.94 -14.20 -20.96
C ASP A 229 2.87 -14.31 -22.49
N ARG A 230 1.67 -14.17 -23.06
CA ARG A 230 1.48 -14.07 -24.52
C ARG A 230 2.13 -12.81 -25.09
N ARG A 231 1.91 -11.65 -24.47
CA ARG A 231 2.55 -10.37 -24.88
C ARG A 231 4.08 -10.41 -24.78
N GLN A 232 4.62 -11.12 -23.78
CA GLN A 232 6.07 -11.26 -23.61
C GLN A 232 6.70 -12.26 -24.58
N SER A 233 5.95 -13.26 -25.04
CA SER A 233 6.40 -14.25 -26.02
C SER A 233 6.26 -13.80 -27.48
N GLU A 234 5.48 -12.74 -27.75
CA GLU A 234 5.47 -12.09 -29.06
C GLU A 234 6.86 -11.50 -29.38
N PRO A 235 7.44 -11.78 -30.57
CA PRO A 235 8.76 -11.30 -30.93
C PRO A 235 8.76 -9.77 -31.00
N SER A 236 9.40 -9.15 -30.01
CA SER A 236 9.79 -7.74 -30.07
C SER A 236 10.53 -7.48 -31.39
N VAL A 237 10.01 -6.60 -32.25
CA VAL A 237 10.72 -6.13 -33.43
C VAL A 237 11.97 -5.41 -32.94
N ARG A 238 13.11 -6.11 -32.96
CA ARG A 238 14.38 -5.61 -32.44
C ARG A 238 14.78 -4.37 -33.23
N LEU A 239 14.78 -3.20 -32.58
CA LEU A 239 15.30 -1.97 -33.18
C LEU A 239 16.79 -2.19 -33.51
N PRO A 240 17.24 -1.99 -34.77
CA PRO A 240 18.62 -2.28 -35.16
C PRO A 240 19.61 -1.44 -34.36
N SER A 241 20.63 -2.09 -33.82
CA SER A 241 21.71 -1.42 -33.10
C SER A 241 22.51 -0.50 -34.03
N GLN A 242 23.33 0.40 -33.47
CA GLN A 242 24.23 1.21 -34.29
C GLN A 242 25.20 0.35 -35.10
N THR A 243 25.61 -0.80 -34.55
CA THR A 243 26.45 -1.79 -35.23
C THR A 243 25.75 -2.42 -36.43
N ASP A 244 24.45 -2.69 -36.33
CA ASP A 244 23.65 -3.20 -37.46
C ASP A 244 23.53 -2.16 -38.57
N ASN A 245 23.31 -0.90 -38.20
CA ASN A 245 23.24 0.23 -39.15
C ASN A 245 24.58 0.47 -39.88
N ASP A 246 25.70 0.32 -39.19
CA ASP A 246 27.04 0.48 -39.78
C ASP A 246 27.38 -0.72 -40.70
N ARG A 247 26.98 -1.93 -40.30
CA ARG A 247 27.14 -3.12 -41.14
C ARG A 247 26.34 -3.03 -42.44
N GLU A 248 25.08 -2.58 -42.37
CA GLU A 248 24.24 -2.35 -43.56
C GLU A 248 24.85 -1.28 -44.48
N LEU A 249 25.41 -0.21 -43.91
CA LEU A 249 26.10 0.82 -44.70
C LEU A 249 27.31 0.25 -45.46
N GLU A 250 28.19 -0.50 -44.79
CA GLU A 250 29.37 -1.06 -45.45
C GLU A 250 28.98 -2.15 -46.48
N GLN A 251 27.93 -2.93 -46.22
CA GLN A 251 27.37 -3.87 -47.20
C GLN A 251 26.84 -3.15 -48.44
N TRP A 252 26.12 -2.04 -48.25
CA TRP A 252 25.63 -1.22 -49.35
C TRP A 252 26.79 -0.63 -50.16
N LEU A 253 27.83 -0.09 -49.52
CA LEU A 253 28.99 0.47 -50.22
C LEU A 253 29.89 -0.58 -50.89
N ALA A 254 29.85 -1.84 -50.43
CA ALA A 254 30.58 -2.96 -51.03
C ALA A 254 29.90 -3.54 -52.28
N ASP A 255 28.60 -3.28 -52.49
CA ASP A 255 27.86 -3.74 -53.66
C ASP A 255 28.33 -2.99 -54.92
N LEU A 256 28.73 -3.76 -55.94
CA LEU A 256 29.23 -3.24 -57.22
C LEU A 256 28.16 -2.44 -57.99
N SER A 257 26.88 -2.65 -57.71
CA SER A 257 25.77 -1.93 -58.32
C SER A 257 25.42 -0.61 -57.62
N THR A 258 26.06 -0.32 -56.48
CA THR A 258 25.76 0.88 -55.70
C THR A 258 26.17 2.15 -56.41
N SER A 259 25.28 3.13 -56.37
CA SER A 259 25.48 4.47 -56.91
C SER A 259 24.81 5.50 -55.99
N ILE A 260 25.55 6.53 -55.60
CA ILE A 260 25.09 7.55 -54.64
C ILE A 260 24.10 8.51 -55.32
N PRO A 261 22.89 8.71 -54.76
CA PRO A 261 21.91 9.62 -55.35
C PRO A 261 22.28 11.08 -55.10
N LEU A 262 22.35 11.89 -56.15
CA LEU A 262 22.54 13.35 -56.06
C LEU A 262 21.23 14.13 -56.30
N ASN A 263 21.17 15.35 -55.79
CA ASN A 263 20.04 16.25 -55.99
C ASN A 263 20.01 16.79 -57.42
N ALA A 264 18.91 16.53 -58.14
CA ALA A 264 18.75 17.00 -59.52
C ALA A 264 18.42 18.50 -59.65
N ARG A 265 18.09 19.19 -58.55
CA ARG A 265 17.79 20.63 -58.50
C ARG A 265 17.96 21.17 -57.07
N ASP A 266 18.15 22.47 -56.95
CA ASP A 266 18.14 23.16 -55.66
C ASP A 266 16.76 23.03 -54.99
N ARG A 267 16.74 22.70 -53.70
CA ARG A 267 15.54 22.68 -52.86
C ARG A 267 15.88 23.13 -51.44
N GLY A 268 15.56 24.39 -51.14
CA GLY A 268 15.84 24.97 -49.81
C GLY A 268 17.34 24.99 -49.52
N ARG A 269 17.77 24.33 -48.43
CA ARG A 269 19.19 24.22 -48.06
C ARG A 269 19.96 23.10 -48.79
N ALA A 270 19.30 22.29 -49.62
CA ALA A 270 19.94 21.23 -50.39
C ALA A 270 20.23 21.73 -51.81
N LEU A 271 21.51 21.78 -52.18
CA LEU A 271 21.95 22.28 -53.47
C LEU A 271 21.96 21.16 -54.52
N ARG A 272 21.88 21.56 -55.78
CA ARG A 272 22.07 20.71 -56.96
C ARG A 272 23.45 20.05 -56.88
N ASP A 273 23.50 18.79 -57.31
CA ASP A 273 24.71 17.95 -57.36
C ASP A 273 25.29 17.57 -55.97
N GLU A 274 24.67 18.00 -54.87
CA GLU A 274 24.94 17.45 -53.53
C GLU A 274 24.27 16.10 -53.30
N VAL A 275 24.84 15.29 -52.40
CA VAL A 275 24.29 13.98 -52.01
C VAL A 275 22.90 14.12 -51.40
N ASN A 276 21.94 13.36 -51.92
CA ASN A 276 20.61 13.26 -51.36
C ASN A 276 20.61 12.31 -50.15
N TRP A 277 20.97 12.81 -48.97
CA TRP A 277 21.11 12.03 -47.74
C TRP A 277 19.86 11.24 -47.33
N ARG A 278 18.68 11.75 -47.65
CA ARG A 278 17.41 11.08 -47.34
C ARG A 278 17.18 9.86 -48.22
N ARG A 279 17.52 9.96 -49.51
CA ARG A 279 17.43 8.86 -50.48
C ARG A 279 18.56 7.86 -50.29
N ALA A 280 19.77 8.34 -50.00
CA ALA A 280 20.89 7.49 -49.61
C ALA A 280 20.55 6.65 -48.37
N SER A 281 19.91 7.24 -47.34
CA SER A 281 19.46 6.48 -46.15
C SER A 281 18.50 5.34 -46.51
N MET A 282 17.58 5.61 -47.43
CA MET A 282 16.62 4.60 -47.90
C MET A 282 17.30 3.49 -48.70
N LEU A 283 18.26 3.82 -49.56
CA LEU A 283 18.98 2.81 -50.35
C LEU A 283 19.88 1.95 -49.45
N ALA A 284 20.62 2.58 -48.53
CA ALA A 284 21.53 1.90 -47.61
C ALA A 284 20.84 0.94 -46.65
N THR A 285 19.56 1.19 -46.33
CA THR A 285 18.80 0.40 -45.34
C THR A 285 17.59 -0.31 -45.95
N ASN A 286 17.56 -0.43 -47.28
CA ASN A 286 16.45 -1.00 -48.04
C ASN A 286 15.06 -0.48 -47.61
N GLY A 287 14.97 0.83 -47.37
CA GLY A 287 13.76 1.55 -47.04
C GLY A 287 13.41 1.61 -45.55
N ARG A 288 14.21 0.99 -44.68
CA ARG A 288 13.97 0.94 -43.24
C ARG A 288 14.02 2.31 -42.56
N THR A 289 14.92 3.21 -42.96
CA THR A 289 15.02 4.54 -42.36
C THR A 289 15.41 5.63 -43.35
N ARG A 290 14.93 6.85 -43.10
CA ARG A 290 15.20 8.06 -43.90
C ARG A 290 16.26 8.96 -43.27
N VAL A 291 16.75 8.59 -42.09
CA VAL A 291 17.57 9.46 -41.22
C VAL A 291 18.89 8.81 -40.80
N LEU A 292 19.33 7.74 -41.47
CA LEU A 292 20.60 7.07 -41.20
C LEU A 292 21.78 8.06 -41.17
N PHE A 293 21.74 9.05 -42.09
CA PHE A 293 22.74 10.11 -42.25
C PHE A 293 22.27 11.47 -41.68
N ALA A 294 21.50 11.53 -40.60
CA ALA A 294 21.07 12.82 -40.02
C ALA A 294 22.27 13.65 -39.53
N ALA A 295 22.32 14.94 -39.89
CA ALA A 295 23.44 15.84 -39.57
C ALA A 295 23.52 16.20 -38.08
N GLU A 296 22.39 16.11 -37.38
CA GLU A 296 22.28 16.45 -35.96
C GLU A 296 22.91 15.38 -35.04
N ASN A 297 23.29 14.22 -35.62
CA ASN A 297 23.91 13.13 -34.89
C ASN A 297 25.39 12.97 -35.29
N ARG A 298 26.28 12.91 -34.30
CA ARG A 298 27.73 12.68 -34.48
C ARG A 298 28.03 11.41 -35.29
N LEU A 299 27.25 10.33 -35.11
CA LEU A 299 27.38 9.11 -35.90
C LEU A 299 26.88 9.29 -37.34
N GLY A 300 25.79 10.03 -37.53
CA GLY A 300 25.29 10.38 -38.86
C GLY A 300 26.32 11.19 -39.66
N LEU A 301 27.02 12.12 -39.01
CA LEU A 301 28.13 12.87 -39.61
C LEU A 301 29.31 11.98 -40.01
N LYS A 302 29.71 11.03 -39.16
CA LYS A 302 30.75 10.03 -39.51
C LYS A 302 30.36 9.21 -40.73
N ARG A 303 29.10 8.75 -40.80
CA ARG A 303 28.59 8.00 -41.96
C ARG A 303 28.55 8.85 -43.23
N ARG A 304 28.24 10.15 -43.14
CA ARG A 304 28.34 11.08 -44.29
C ARG A 304 29.77 11.19 -44.80
N GLN A 305 30.75 11.36 -43.90
CA GLN A 305 32.15 11.40 -44.28
C GLN A 305 32.58 10.11 -44.99
N ARG A 306 32.15 8.95 -44.48
CA ARG A 306 32.41 7.65 -45.11
C ARG A 306 31.85 7.54 -46.53
N VAL A 307 30.60 7.97 -46.74
CA VAL A 307 29.97 7.98 -48.07
C VAL A 307 30.64 8.97 -49.02
N LEU A 308 31.04 10.16 -48.54
CA LEU A 308 31.75 11.14 -49.37
C LEU A 308 33.14 10.64 -49.78
N ALA A 309 33.87 9.98 -48.88
CA ALA A 309 35.15 9.35 -49.21
C ALA A 309 34.98 8.26 -50.26
N TRP A 310 34.02 7.35 -50.08
CA TRP A 310 33.72 6.31 -51.07
C TRP A 310 33.29 6.90 -52.43
N LEU A 311 32.53 7.99 -52.43
CA LEU A 311 32.11 8.67 -53.66
C LEU A 311 33.30 9.32 -54.37
N ALA A 312 34.26 9.89 -53.63
CA ALA A 312 35.48 10.45 -54.20
C ALA A 312 36.36 9.36 -54.84
N ASP A 313 36.42 8.17 -54.23
CA ASP A 313 37.23 7.05 -54.72
C ASP A 313 36.61 6.37 -55.96
N THR A 314 35.28 6.26 -56.02
CA THR A 314 34.59 5.47 -57.07
C THR A 314 33.96 6.32 -58.17
N GLY A 315 33.63 7.59 -57.89
CA GLY A 315 32.88 8.47 -58.79
C GLY A 315 31.45 8.02 -59.09
N ARG A 316 30.94 6.96 -58.44
CA ARG A 316 29.65 6.33 -58.79
C ARG A 316 28.49 7.10 -58.16
N SER A 317 27.88 7.94 -58.97
CA SER A 317 26.69 8.69 -58.61
C SER A 317 25.63 8.67 -59.71
N HIS A 318 24.39 8.98 -59.35
CA HIS A 318 23.32 9.20 -60.31
C HIS A 318 22.44 10.36 -59.87
N THR A 319 22.02 11.16 -60.83
CA THR A 319 20.93 12.12 -60.67
C THR A 319 19.64 11.43 -61.12
N SER A 320 18.62 11.38 -60.26
CA SER A 320 17.35 10.78 -60.66
C SER A 320 16.66 11.66 -61.72
N PRO A 321 16.07 11.09 -62.79
CA PRO A 321 15.36 11.87 -63.79
C PRO A 321 14.21 12.64 -63.14
N VAL A 322 14.11 13.93 -63.47
CA VAL A 322 13.02 14.80 -63.02
C VAL A 322 11.75 14.35 -63.74
N ARG A 323 10.85 13.67 -63.03
CA ARG A 323 9.49 13.46 -63.52
C ARG A 323 8.85 14.85 -63.63
N VAL A 324 8.73 15.38 -64.85
CA VAL A 324 7.94 16.59 -65.09
C VAL A 324 6.52 16.27 -64.61
N PRO A 325 5.95 17.04 -63.67
CA PRO A 325 4.57 16.82 -63.30
C PRO A 325 3.73 17.15 -64.53
N SER A 326 3.09 16.13 -65.11
CA SER A 326 1.88 16.37 -65.90
C SER A 326 0.91 17.02 -64.93
N PHE A 327 0.66 18.32 -65.07
CA PHE A 327 -0.45 18.96 -64.39
C PHE A 327 -1.73 18.38 -64.97
N ALA A 328 -2.20 17.28 -64.37
CA ALA A 328 -3.61 16.94 -64.44
C ALA A 328 -4.40 18.06 -63.72
N PRO A 329 -5.55 18.49 -64.26
CA PRO A 329 -6.42 19.46 -63.60
C PRO A 329 -6.90 18.91 -62.23
N PRO A 330 -7.39 19.77 -61.31
CA PRO A 330 -7.54 19.41 -59.91
C PRO A 330 -8.57 18.30 -59.76
N ALA A 331 -8.12 17.11 -59.37
CA ALA A 331 -8.98 16.00 -59.02
C ALA A 331 -9.14 15.97 -57.49
N GLU A 332 -10.39 15.99 -57.05
CA GLU A 332 -10.86 15.69 -55.70
C GLU A 332 -10.03 14.56 -55.04
N GLU A 333 -9.71 14.71 -53.75
CA GLU A 333 -8.85 13.80 -52.99
C GLU A 333 -9.36 12.34 -53.04
N ARG A 334 -8.77 11.49 -53.90
CA ARG A 334 -9.05 10.05 -53.88
C ARG A 334 -8.49 9.40 -52.61
N LEU A 335 -9.39 8.85 -51.80
CA LEU A 335 -9.10 8.03 -50.61
C LEU A 335 -8.23 6.80 -50.98
N THR A 336 -7.23 6.50 -50.15
CA THR A 336 -6.41 5.28 -50.30
C THR A 336 -7.17 4.03 -49.86
N HIS A 337 -6.61 2.84 -50.13
CA HIS A 337 -7.17 1.58 -49.64
C HIS A 337 -7.36 1.59 -48.12
N ASN A 338 -6.34 1.99 -47.34
CA ASN A 338 -6.45 2.08 -45.88
C ASN A 338 -7.48 3.12 -45.42
N ASP A 339 -7.66 4.23 -46.17
CA ASP A 339 -8.68 5.24 -45.85
C ASP A 339 -10.09 4.68 -46.05
N ARG A 340 -10.31 3.91 -47.11
CA ARG A 340 -11.60 3.25 -47.38
C ARG A 340 -11.91 2.18 -46.33
N VAL A 341 -10.95 1.31 -46.02
CA VAL A 341 -11.11 0.28 -44.98
C VAL A 341 -11.42 0.89 -43.62
N LEU A 342 -10.71 1.96 -43.23
CA LEU A 342 -10.99 2.67 -41.97
C LEU A 342 -12.39 3.28 -41.95
N ARG A 343 -12.81 3.92 -43.05
CA ARG A 343 -14.13 4.54 -43.13
C ARG A 343 -15.25 3.52 -43.12
N GLU A 344 -15.14 2.43 -43.88
CA GLU A 344 -16.09 1.33 -43.86
C GLU A 344 -16.20 0.71 -42.45
N TRP A 345 -15.08 0.57 -41.74
CA TRP A 345 -15.07 0.08 -40.37
C TRP A 345 -15.72 1.07 -39.39
N LEU A 346 -15.47 2.38 -39.52
CA LEU A 346 -16.07 3.41 -38.67
C LEU A 346 -17.56 3.64 -38.94
N ASP A 347 -18.02 3.44 -40.18
CA ASP A 347 -19.43 3.60 -40.58
C ASP A 347 -20.32 2.48 -40.00
N ASN A 348 -19.73 1.33 -39.62
CA ASN A 348 -20.46 0.29 -38.88
C ASN A 348 -20.66 0.71 -37.42
N GLN A 349 -21.92 0.80 -36.99
CA GLN A 349 -22.30 1.26 -35.65
C GLN A 349 -21.96 0.26 -34.54
N ASP A 350 -21.80 -1.03 -34.86
CA ASP A 350 -21.45 -2.06 -33.87
C ASP A 350 -19.95 -2.04 -33.51
N ASN A 351 -19.13 -1.30 -34.25
CA ASN A 351 -17.70 -1.20 -34.01
C ASN A 351 -17.38 -0.13 -32.95
N LEU A 352 -16.81 -0.60 -31.84
CA LEU A 352 -16.39 0.24 -30.71
C LEU A 352 -14.91 0.58 -30.80
N ILE A 353 -14.59 1.86 -30.55
CA ILE A 353 -13.22 2.37 -30.59
C ILE A 353 -12.53 2.08 -29.26
N PRO A 354 -11.44 1.30 -29.24
CA PRO A 354 -10.65 1.09 -28.04
C PRO A 354 -10.04 2.40 -27.56
N VAL A 355 -10.28 2.81 -26.32
CA VAL A 355 -9.73 4.02 -25.69
C VAL A 355 -9.00 3.69 -24.39
N HIS A 356 -8.02 4.53 -24.04
CA HIS A 356 -7.32 4.45 -22.76
C HIS A 356 -8.25 4.94 -21.64
N PRO A 357 -8.47 4.18 -20.55
CA PRO A 357 -9.40 4.58 -19.50
C PRO A 357 -8.80 5.58 -18.49
N VAL A 358 -7.47 5.73 -18.45
CA VAL A 358 -6.75 6.56 -17.47
C VAL A 358 -5.59 7.30 -18.14
N ASP A 359 -5.14 8.37 -17.50
CA ASP A 359 -3.93 9.08 -17.87
C ASP A 359 -2.68 8.24 -17.56
N ASP A 360 -1.78 8.14 -18.54
CA ASP A 360 -0.50 7.43 -18.55
C ASP A 360 0.62 8.47 -18.84
N GLN A 361 1.90 8.09 -18.68
CA GLN A 361 3.03 8.93 -19.10
C GLN A 361 3.09 9.21 -20.63
N VAL A 362 2.36 8.47 -21.44
CA VAL A 362 2.40 8.48 -22.92
C VAL A 362 1.01 8.73 -23.55
N ALA A 363 -0.10 8.51 -22.84
CA ALA A 363 -1.47 8.64 -23.33
C ALA A 363 -2.41 9.26 -22.27
N TRP A 364 -3.57 9.77 -22.66
CA TRP A 364 -4.56 10.37 -21.74
C TRP A 364 -5.92 9.64 -21.78
N ALA A 365 -6.73 9.80 -20.73
CA ALA A 365 -8.02 9.14 -20.58
C ALA A 365 -9.01 9.56 -21.68
N GLY A 366 -9.48 8.60 -22.47
CA GLY A 366 -10.30 8.83 -23.66
C GLY A 366 -9.51 8.89 -24.97
N GLU A 367 -8.17 8.84 -24.92
CA GLU A 367 -7.37 8.74 -26.14
C GLU A 367 -7.58 7.37 -26.82
N PRO A 368 -7.88 7.31 -28.13
CA PRO A 368 -7.94 6.04 -28.85
C PRO A 368 -6.62 5.27 -28.77
N ASN A 369 -6.70 3.99 -28.40
CA ASN A 369 -5.55 3.10 -28.43
C ASN A 369 -5.22 2.77 -29.89
N TRP A 370 -4.31 3.55 -30.46
CA TRP A 370 -3.95 3.50 -31.89
C TRP A 370 -3.40 2.13 -32.33
N THR A 371 -2.78 1.39 -31.40
CA THR A 371 -2.21 0.06 -31.70
C THR A 371 -3.31 -0.98 -31.79
N GLU A 372 -4.22 -0.99 -30.81
CA GLU A 372 -5.34 -1.93 -30.79
C GLU A 372 -6.34 -1.62 -31.90
N LEU A 373 -6.62 -0.34 -32.15
CA LEU A 373 -7.46 0.08 -33.27
C LEU A 373 -6.87 -0.35 -34.62
N ALA A 374 -5.55 -0.24 -34.81
CA ALA A 374 -4.91 -0.73 -36.03
C ALA A 374 -5.06 -2.24 -36.21
N ARG A 375 -5.02 -3.01 -35.10
CA ARG A 375 -5.26 -4.45 -35.12
C ARG A 375 -6.71 -4.78 -35.49
N LEU A 376 -7.69 -4.10 -34.90
CA LEU A 376 -9.12 -4.32 -35.17
C LEU A 376 -9.52 -3.96 -36.60
N VAL A 377 -8.99 -2.85 -37.13
CA VAL A 377 -9.36 -2.35 -38.46
C VAL A 377 -8.61 -3.07 -39.59
N TYR A 378 -7.33 -3.39 -39.39
CA TYR A 378 -6.45 -3.89 -40.48
C TYR A 378 -5.91 -5.31 -40.24
N GLY A 379 -6.27 -5.96 -39.14
CA GLY A 379 -5.91 -7.35 -38.82
C GLY A 379 -4.46 -7.58 -38.38
N GLN A 380 -3.60 -6.55 -38.38
CA GLN A 380 -2.18 -6.62 -38.00
C GLN A 380 -1.70 -5.28 -37.39
N PRO A 381 -0.67 -5.27 -36.51
CA PRO A 381 -0.05 -4.05 -36.04
C PRO A 381 0.50 -3.22 -37.21
N SER A 382 0.09 -1.96 -37.34
CA SER A 382 0.50 -1.13 -38.48
C SER A 382 0.76 0.33 -38.08
N ASN A 383 1.72 0.97 -38.74
CA ASN A 383 2.07 2.39 -38.52
C ASN A 383 1.09 3.37 -39.22
N VAL A 384 -0.15 2.95 -39.47
CA VAL A 384 -1.15 3.72 -40.23
C VAL A 384 -1.58 5.00 -39.49
N PHE A 385 -1.50 4.99 -38.15
CA PHE A 385 -1.79 6.12 -37.25
C PHE A 385 -0.54 6.79 -36.64
N GLY A 386 0.68 6.44 -37.08
CA GLY A 386 1.92 6.88 -36.42
C GLY A 386 2.20 8.40 -36.46
N HIS A 387 2.94 8.92 -35.47
CA HIS A 387 3.22 10.36 -35.26
C HIS A 387 4.15 11.04 -36.29
N GLY A 388 4.63 10.34 -37.32
CA GLY A 388 5.56 10.93 -38.29
C GLY A 388 4.85 11.80 -39.34
N SER A 389 5.03 13.13 -39.30
CA SER A 389 4.68 14.19 -40.29
C SER A 389 4.12 13.71 -41.65
N LYS A 390 2.90 13.16 -41.65
CA LYS A 390 2.16 12.77 -42.85
C LYS A 390 0.72 13.21 -42.61
N ALA A 391 0.27 14.24 -43.33
CA ALA A 391 -1.08 14.82 -43.21
C ALA A 391 -2.21 13.77 -43.22
N ARG A 392 -2.03 12.64 -43.91
CA ARG A 392 -3.02 11.54 -43.93
C ARG A 392 -3.13 10.74 -42.63
N ALA A 393 -2.04 10.56 -41.89
CA ALA A 393 -2.11 9.87 -40.59
C ALA A 393 -2.85 10.74 -39.57
N GLU A 394 -2.64 12.05 -39.65
CA GLU A 394 -3.38 13.05 -38.86
C GLU A 394 -4.87 13.07 -39.23
N GLN A 395 -5.19 13.08 -40.53
CA GLN A 395 -6.57 12.99 -41.03
C GLN A 395 -7.30 11.72 -40.55
N ARG A 396 -6.64 10.55 -40.58
CA ARG A 396 -7.23 9.30 -40.04
C ARG A 396 -7.47 9.35 -38.54
N ARG A 397 -6.52 9.90 -37.78
CA ARG A 397 -6.69 10.09 -36.34
C ARG A 397 -7.83 11.05 -36.05
N GLN A 398 -8.00 12.08 -36.86
CA GLN A 398 -9.13 13.00 -36.74
C GLN A 398 -10.47 12.29 -36.95
N TRP A 399 -10.63 11.46 -37.98
CA TRP A 399 -11.86 10.68 -38.17
C TRP A 399 -12.18 9.76 -36.98
N VAL A 400 -11.16 9.07 -36.47
CA VAL A 400 -11.31 8.21 -35.29
C VAL A 400 -11.70 9.03 -34.06
N CYS A 401 -11.01 10.14 -33.80
CA CYS A 401 -11.34 11.01 -32.67
C CYS A 401 -12.73 11.65 -32.81
N GLU A 402 -13.22 11.91 -34.02
CA GLU A 402 -14.58 12.41 -34.25
C GLU A 402 -15.63 11.39 -33.86
N VAL A 403 -15.45 10.11 -34.21
CA VAL A 403 -16.36 9.03 -33.80
C VAL A 403 -16.22 8.71 -32.30
N ALA A 404 -15.00 8.75 -31.75
CA ALA A 404 -14.72 8.48 -30.34
C ALA A 404 -15.27 9.56 -29.37
N ARG A 405 -15.83 10.66 -29.89
CA ARG A 405 -16.56 11.65 -29.07
C ARG A 405 -17.90 11.14 -28.57
N ASP A 406 -18.48 10.13 -29.22
CA ASP A 406 -19.68 9.46 -28.74
C ASP A 406 -19.28 8.36 -27.74
N PRO A 407 -19.65 8.45 -26.45
CA PRO A 407 -19.32 7.45 -25.45
C PRO A 407 -19.82 6.05 -25.80
N ASN A 408 -20.96 5.96 -26.51
CA ASN A 408 -21.54 4.69 -26.96
C ASN A 408 -20.75 4.03 -28.10
N ARG A 409 -19.77 4.73 -28.66
CA ARG A 409 -18.87 4.27 -29.73
C ARG A 409 -17.45 4.00 -29.23
N THR A 410 -17.22 3.97 -27.91
CA THR A 410 -15.90 3.74 -27.30
C THR A 410 -15.92 2.59 -26.29
N ILE A 411 -14.77 1.91 -26.12
CA ILE A 411 -14.60 0.82 -25.15
C ILE A 411 -13.21 0.88 -24.51
N ALA A 412 -13.12 0.68 -23.19
CA ALA A 412 -11.83 0.64 -22.50
C ALA A 412 -11.03 -0.60 -22.93
N THR A 413 -9.75 -0.43 -23.27
CA THR A 413 -8.91 -1.53 -23.78
C THR A 413 -8.53 -2.61 -22.77
N ASP A 414 -8.63 -2.30 -21.50
CA ASP A 414 -8.52 -3.23 -20.39
C ASP A 414 -9.82 -3.08 -19.61
N HIS A 415 -10.63 -4.14 -19.55
CA HIS A 415 -11.85 -4.19 -18.74
C HIS A 415 -11.55 -4.15 -17.22
N GLY A 416 -10.58 -3.35 -16.79
CA GLY A 416 -9.95 -3.35 -15.48
C GLY A 416 -9.01 -4.53 -15.20
N LEU A 417 -9.00 -5.54 -16.07
CA LEU A 417 -8.24 -6.78 -15.90
C LEU A 417 -6.78 -6.63 -16.37
N ASN A 418 -6.00 -5.86 -15.61
CA ASN A 418 -4.59 -5.65 -15.88
C ASN A 418 -3.69 -6.02 -14.68
N LEU A 419 -2.38 -6.15 -14.94
CA LEU A 419 -1.39 -6.56 -13.93
C LEU A 419 -1.31 -5.60 -12.73
N ARG A 420 -1.55 -4.30 -12.95
CA ARG A 420 -1.52 -3.29 -11.88
C ARG A 420 -2.70 -3.49 -10.93
N MET A 421 -3.89 -3.70 -11.47
CA MET A 421 -5.11 -3.96 -10.69
C MET A 421 -5.04 -5.32 -9.99
N LEU A 422 -4.49 -6.34 -10.63
CA LEU A 422 -4.28 -7.64 -9.99
C LEU A 422 -3.30 -7.54 -8.80
N ARG A 423 -2.21 -6.76 -8.94
CA ARG A 423 -1.30 -6.49 -7.82
C ARG A 423 -2.00 -5.71 -6.70
N ALA A 424 -2.78 -4.68 -7.04
CA ALA A 424 -3.54 -3.90 -6.08
C ALA A 424 -4.55 -4.78 -5.31
N ALA A 425 -5.26 -5.67 -6.02
CA ALA A 425 -6.15 -6.66 -5.43
C ALA A 425 -5.42 -7.58 -4.43
N CYS A 426 -4.26 -8.14 -4.83
CA CYS A 426 -3.44 -8.95 -3.93
C CYS A 426 -3.02 -8.16 -2.67
N TYR A 427 -2.62 -6.90 -2.83
CA TYR A 427 -2.24 -6.06 -1.70
C TYR A 427 -3.43 -5.76 -0.79
N VAL A 428 -4.58 -5.34 -1.34
CA VAL A 428 -5.81 -5.05 -0.59
C VAL A 428 -6.22 -6.27 0.22
N PHE A 429 -6.23 -7.46 -0.39
CA PHE A 429 -6.63 -8.69 0.27
C PHE A 429 -5.67 -9.10 1.39
N VAL A 430 -4.35 -8.99 1.16
CA VAL A 430 -3.33 -9.25 2.19
C VAL A 430 -3.44 -8.23 3.32
N ALA A 431 -3.59 -6.94 3.02
CA ALA A 431 -3.74 -5.89 4.02
C ALA A 431 -5.00 -6.10 4.87
N ALA A 432 -6.11 -6.46 4.23
CA ALA A 432 -7.38 -6.74 4.88
C ALA A 432 -7.30 -7.90 5.87
N LEU A 433 -6.71 -9.04 5.48
CA LEU A 433 -6.84 -10.26 6.28
C LEU A 433 -5.66 -10.57 7.21
N THR A 434 -4.50 -9.92 7.02
CA THR A 434 -3.33 -10.16 7.88
C THR A 434 -3.22 -9.20 9.05
N ALA A 435 -3.93 -8.06 8.98
CA ALA A 435 -3.76 -6.92 9.89
C ALA A 435 -2.31 -6.39 9.96
N MET A 436 -1.48 -6.66 8.96
CA MET A 436 -0.11 -6.13 8.87
C MET A 436 -0.12 -4.62 8.63
N ARG A 437 0.93 -3.92 9.06
CA ARG A 437 1.15 -2.52 8.66
C ARG A 437 1.61 -2.47 7.21
N ASP A 438 1.30 -1.37 6.54
CA ASP A 438 1.79 -1.10 5.18
C ASP A 438 3.31 -1.37 5.02
N SER A 439 4.12 -0.83 5.93
CA SER A 439 5.57 -1.05 5.91
C SER A 439 5.99 -2.52 6.13
N GLU A 440 5.17 -3.33 6.81
CA GLU A 440 5.42 -4.76 7.02
C GLU A 440 5.02 -5.56 5.77
N ILE A 441 3.97 -5.14 5.04
CA ILE A 441 3.54 -5.78 3.78
C ILE A 441 4.59 -5.54 2.68
N HIS A 442 5.10 -4.32 2.56
CA HIS A 442 6.17 -4.00 1.62
C HIS A 442 7.49 -4.73 1.91
N GLU A 443 7.70 -5.20 3.14
CA GLU A 443 8.88 -5.98 3.51
C GLU A 443 8.73 -7.49 3.24
N ILE A 444 7.59 -7.94 2.72
CA ILE A 444 7.39 -9.34 2.33
C ILE A 444 8.38 -9.71 1.21
N GLU A 445 9.17 -10.74 1.47
CA GLU A 445 10.14 -11.30 0.53
C GLU A 445 9.52 -12.49 -0.23
N ARG A 446 10.08 -12.85 -1.39
CA ARG A 446 9.71 -14.09 -2.08
C ARG A 446 9.96 -15.29 -1.16
N GLY A 447 9.08 -16.30 -1.22
CA GLY A 447 9.13 -17.46 -0.34
C GLY A 447 8.81 -17.12 1.12
N ALA A 448 8.04 -16.05 1.37
CA ALA A 448 7.64 -15.65 2.72
C ALA A 448 6.61 -16.60 3.37
N LEU A 449 5.91 -17.42 2.57
CA LEU A 449 4.96 -18.40 3.07
C LEU A 449 5.70 -19.49 3.85
N THR A 450 5.27 -19.72 5.09
CA THR A 450 5.88 -20.67 6.02
C THR A 450 4.80 -21.28 6.91
N GLN A 451 5.18 -22.25 7.74
CA GLN A 451 4.39 -22.63 8.91
C GLN A 451 5.02 -22.05 10.17
N TYR A 452 4.19 -21.64 11.13
CA TYR A 452 4.64 -21.18 12.44
C TYR A 452 3.67 -21.72 13.51
N TYR A 453 4.21 -22.51 14.44
CA TYR A 453 3.42 -23.33 15.40
C TYR A 453 2.37 -24.23 14.70
N GLY A 454 2.75 -24.87 13.59
CA GLY A 454 1.90 -25.81 12.87
C GLY A 454 0.76 -25.20 12.05
N ALA A 455 0.62 -23.86 12.04
CA ALA A 455 -0.36 -23.15 11.23
C ALA A 455 0.31 -22.36 10.11
N PRO A 456 -0.34 -22.17 8.94
CA PRO A 456 0.16 -21.32 7.88
C PRO A 456 0.41 -19.89 8.37
N ALA A 457 1.57 -19.35 7.98
CA ALA A 457 1.99 -18.01 8.38
C ALA A 457 2.77 -17.33 7.26
N LEU A 458 2.73 -16.00 7.28
CA LEU A 458 3.51 -15.13 6.43
C LEU A 458 4.66 -14.54 7.23
N ALA A 459 5.89 -14.72 6.74
CA ALA A 459 7.08 -14.13 7.34
C ALA A 459 7.38 -12.76 6.74
N SER A 460 7.57 -11.75 7.58
CA SER A 460 8.03 -10.41 7.17
C SER A 460 8.85 -9.75 8.27
N ARG A 461 9.31 -8.52 8.08
CA ARG A 461 10.10 -7.75 9.06
C ARG A 461 9.24 -6.74 9.78
N LYS A 462 9.32 -6.73 11.11
CA LYS A 462 8.69 -5.69 11.94
C LYS A 462 9.46 -4.38 11.81
N VAL A 463 8.80 -3.29 11.46
CA VAL A 463 9.47 -1.99 11.26
C VAL A 463 9.25 -1.03 12.44
N LYS A 464 8.06 -1.03 13.06
CA LYS A 464 7.71 -0.04 14.08
C LYS A 464 8.29 -0.39 15.45
N GLY A 465 9.09 0.52 16.01
CA GLY A 465 9.57 0.48 17.39
C GLY A 465 10.72 -0.50 17.65
N ASP A 466 11.37 -0.99 16.60
CA ASP A 466 12.51 -1.91 16.72
C ASP A 466 13.48 -1.74 15.54
N ASP A 467 14.63 -1.11 15.80
CA ASP A 467 15.64 -0.82 14.79
C ASP A 467 16.35 -2.08 14.26
N SER A 468 16.29 -3.20 15.01
CA SER A 468 16.83 -4.49 14.57
C SER A 468 15.98 -5.14 13.46
N ARG A 469 14.77 -4.61 13.23
CA ARG A 469 13.76 -5.10 12.27
C ARG A 469 13.66 -6.63 12.25
N PRO A 470 13.30 -7.25 13.39
CA PRO A 470 13.32 -8.70 13.52
C PRO A 470 12.30 -9.34 12.58
N ARG A 471 12.60 -10.57 12.17
CA ARG A 471 11.65 -11.40 11.42
C ARG A 471 10.46 -11.72 12.32
N GLY A 472 9.26 -11.40 11.86
CA GLY A 472 7.98 -11.71 12.49
C GLY A 472 7.14 -12.64 11.63
N TYR A 473 6.14 -13.25 12.26
CA TYR A 473 5.22 -14.20 11.62
C TYR A 473 3.79 -13.76 11.85
N TRP A 474 2.97 -13.74 10.80
CA TRP A 474 1.54 -13.43 10.84
C TRP A 474 0.78 -14.66 10.42
N TRP A 475 -0.15 -15.14 11.23
CA TRP A 475 -0.97 -16.29 10.85
C TRP A 475 -1.94 -15.88 9.74
N ILE A 476 -2.13 -16.79 8.78
CA ILE A 476 -2.91 -16.54 7.57
C ILE A 476 -3.82 -17.74 7.25
N ILE A 477 -4.82 -17.48 6.40
CA ILE A 477 -5.66 -18.50 5.79
C ILE A 477 -5.20 -18.80 4.35
N GLU A 478 -5.67 -19.93 3.79
CA GLU A 478 -5.33 -20.38 2.43
C GLU A 478 -5.58 -19.32 1.33
N PRO A 479 -6.69 -18.55 1.36
CA PRO A 479 -6.89 -17.44 0.43
C PRO A 479 -5.76 -16.40 0.41
N VAL A 480 -5.20 -16.07 1.59
CA VAL A 480 -4.07 -15.12 1.67
C VAL A 480 -2.80 -15.74 1.11
N ALA A 481 -2.58 -17.04 1.32
CA ALA A 481 -1.47 -17.75 0.70
C ALA A 481 -1.56 -17.72 -0.83
N ARG A 482 -2.77 -17.90 -1.39
CA ARG A 482 -3.04 -17.76 -2.83
C ARG A 482 -2.74 -16.35 -3.34
N ALA A 483 -3.18 -15.32 -2.62
CA ALA A 483 -2.90 -13.93 -2.97
C ALA A 483 -1.38 -13.64 -3.03
N ILE A 484 -0.61 -14.18 -2.09
CA ILE A 484 0.86 -14.05 -2.11
C ILE A 484 1.48 -14.79 -3.29
N ALA A 485 1.02 -16.01 -3.59
CA ALA A 485 1.52 -16.77 -4.74
C ALA A 485 1.23 -16.07 -6.08
N VAL A 486 0.07 -15.41 -6.23
CA VAL A 486 -0.21 -14.57 -7.40
C VAL A 486 0.68 -13.34 -7.42
N ALA A 487 0.84 -12.63 -6.30
CA ALA A 487 1.69 -11.45 -6.22
C ALA A 487 3.17 -11.75 -6.52
N GLU A 488 3.68 -12.93 -6.13
CA GLU A 488 5.02 -13.40 -6.45
C GLU A 488 5.23 -13.58 -7.96
N GLN A 489 4.20 -13.94 -8.71
CA GLN A 489 4.29 -14.04 -10.18
C GLN A 489 4.30 -12.67 -10.86
N LEU A 490 3.79 -11.62 -10.21
CA LEU A 490 3.69 -10.27 -10.79
C LEU A 490 4.96 -9.45 -10.62
N THR A 491 5.71 -9.69 -9.55
CA THR A 491 6.90 -8.90 -9.24
C THR A 491 8.06 -9.23 -10.18
N TRP A 492 8.74 -8.20 -10.68
CA TRP A 492 10.02 -8.32 -11.39
C TRP A 492 11.21 -8.32 -10.42
N HIS A 493 11.00 -7.96 -9.15
CA HIS A 493 12.08 -7.84 -8.18
C HIS A 493 12.54 -9.22 -7.69
N ASP A 494 13.86 -9.41 -7.55
CA ASP A 494 14.45 -10.69 -7.15
C ASP A 494 14.01 -11.12 -5.75
N THR A 495 13.91 -10.17 -4.82
CA THR A 495 13.60 -10.49 -3.41
C THR A 495 12.22 -10.06 -2.92
N ARG A 496 11.54 -9.07 -3.50
CA ARG A 496 10.36 -8.42 -2.90
C ARG A 496 9.08 -8.76 -3.65
N VAL A 497 8.00 -9.00 -2.93
CA VAL A 497 6.70 -9.36 -3.52
C VAL A 497 5.93 -8.13 -3.99
N PHE A 498 5.78 -7.11 -3.14
CA PHE A 498 5.04 -5.90 -3.49
C PHE A 498 5.97 -4.80 -4.00
N THR A 499 6.10 -4.70 -5.32
CA THR A 499 6.88 -3.66 -6.03
C THR A 499 6.11 -3.14 -7.25
N ALA A 500 6.58 -2.07 -7.93
CA ALA A 500 6.08 -1.67 -9.25
C ALA A 500 5.91 -2.88 -10.19
N VAL A 501 4.87 -2.90 -11.04
CA VAL A 501 4.69 -4.00 -12.02
C VAL A 501 5.80 -3.99 -13.08
N THR A 502 6.34 -2.81 -13.39
CA THR A 502 7.46 -2.63 -14.31
C THR A 502 8.63 -1.93 -13.63
N PRO A 503 9.88 -2.31 -13.97
CA PRO A 503 11.06 -1.60 -13.48
C PRO A 503 11.13 -0.21 -14.12
N LEU A 504 11.26 0.85 -13.30
CA LEU A 504 11.61 2.18 -13.78
C LEU A 504 13.06 2.17 -14.29
N ALA A 505 13.34 2.90 -15.37
CA ALA A 505 14.70 3.17 -15.82
C ALA A 505 15.49 3.85 -14.68
N GLY A 506 16.33 3.10 -13.96
CA GLY A 506 17.06 3.60 -12.78
C GLY A 506 17.18 2.63 -11.60
N GLY A 507 16.64 1.41 -11.67
CA GLY A 507 16.99 0.32 -10.74
C GLY A 507 16.53 0.49 -9.28
N GLY A 508 15.66 1.46 -8.98
CA GLY A 508 14.95 1.49 -7.72
C GLY A 508 13.71 0.60 -7.77
N HIS A 509 13.26 0.07 -6.62
CA HIS A 509 11.86 -0.36 -6.49
C HIS A 509 11.00 0.82 -6.92
N GLY A 510 10.39 0.76 -8.12
CA GLY A 510 9.38 1.73 -8.51
C GLY A 510 8.32 1.71 -7.42
N GLY A 511 8.03 2.88 -6.85
CA GLY A 511 7.17 2.99 -5.67
C GLY A 511 5.82 2.38 -5.98
N PHE A 512 5.51 1.25 -5.36
CA PHE A 512 4.11 0.85 -5.21
C PHE A 512 3.52 1.81 -4.18
N ASP A 513 2.72 2.77 -4.65
CA ASP A 513 1.99 3.68 -3.78
C ASP A 513 0.66 3.01 -3.44
N ALA A 514 0.60 2.39 -2.26
CA ALA A 514 -0.57 1.66 -1.83
C ALA A 514 -1.84 2.52 -1.81
N ALA A 515 -1.75 3.81 -1.42
CA ALA A 515 -2.93 4.66 -1.35
C ALA A 515 -3.51 4.92 -2.74
N ARG A 516 -2.65 5.30 -3.69
CA ARG A 516 -3.07 5.51 -5.08
C ARG A 516 -3.59 4.24 -5.73
N ASP A 517 -2.93 3.12 -5.51
CA ASP A 517 -3.33 1.85 -6.12
C ASP A 517 -4.65 1.31 -5.54
N ILE A 518 -4.97 1.61 -4.27
CA ILE A 518 -6.31 1.34 -3.71
C ILE A 518 -7.37 2.20 -4.40
N ASP A 519 -7.12 3.51 -4.53
CA ASP A 519 -8.06 4.44 -5.16
C ASP A 519 -8.31 4.05 -6.63
N ASP A 520 -7.23 3.77 -7.38
CA ASP A 520 -7.30 3.32 -8.77
C ASP A 520 -8.02 1.95 -8.90
N PHE A 521 -7.80 1.03 -7.95
CA PHE A 521 -8.48 -0.27 -7.95
C PHE A 521 -9.99 -0.14 -7.75
N ILE A 522 -10.42 0.66 -6.77
CA ILE A 522 -11.85 0.93 -6.53
C ILE A 522 -12.49 1.56 -7.76
N ALA A 523 -11.87 2.61 -8.32
CA ALA A 523 -12.37 3.28 -9.52
C ALA A 523 -12.47 2.31 -10.70
N THR A 524 -11.47 1.44 -10.88
CA THR A 524 -11.43 0.47 -11.98
C THR A 524 -12.48 -0.62 -11.84
N VAL A 525 -12.70 -1.15 -10.62
CA VAL A 525 -13.77 -2.13 -10.36
C VAL A 525 -15.13 -1.53 -10.70
N ASN A 526 -15.42 -0.32 -10.21
CA ASN A 526 -16.69 0.35 -10.43
C ASN A 526 -16.94 0.67 -11.91
N ALA A 527 -15.91 1.14 -12.62
CA ALA A 527 -15.99 1.46 -14.05
C ALA A 527 -16.24 0.22 -14.93
N ASN A 528 -15.86 -0.98 -14.47
CA ASN A 528 -15.92 -2.22 -15.26
C ASN A 528 -16.93 -3.24 -14.71
N ARG A 529 -17.89 -2.80 -13.89
CA ARG A 529 -18.87 -3.69 -13.24
C ARG A 529 -19.73 -4.50 -14.22
N GLU A 530 -20.07 -3.92 -15.36
CA GLU A 530 -20.90 -4.58 -16.38
C GLU A 530 -20.17 -5.76 -17.05
N HIS A 531 -18.86 -5.62 -17.22
CA HIS A 531 -18.00 -6.66 -17.80
C HIS A 531 -17.59 -7.73 -16.78
N THR A 532 -17.28 -7.31 -15.54
CA THR A 532 -16.76 -8.21 -14.50
C THR A 532 -17.86 -8.87 -13.67
N CYS A 533 -19.08 -8.32 -13.72
CA CYS A 533 -20.23 -8.65 -12.86
C CYS A 533 -19.92 -8.48 -11.35
N LEU A 534 -18.99 -7.58 -11.00
CA LEU A 534 -18.69 -7.25 -9.61
C LEU A 534 -19.68 -6.22 -9.06
N GLU A 535 -19.91 -6.27 -7.76
CA GLU A 535 -20.73 -5.29 -7.05
C GLU A 535 -20.05 -3.92 -7.03
N GLU A 536 -20.86 -2.86 -7.01
CA GLU A 536 -20.37 -1.50 -6.83
C GLU A 536 -19.77 -1.34 -5.41
N ILE A 537 -18.57 -0.76 -5.35
CA ILE A 537 -17.91 -0.37 -4.11
C ILE A 537 -18.27 1.10 -3.87
N PRO A 538 -19.02 1.43 -2.80
CA PRO A 538 -19.38 2.82 -2.51
C PRO A 538 -18.16 3.73 -2.35
N GLU A 539 -18.31 5.00 -2.76
CA GLU A 539 -17.24 5.98 -2.64
C GLU A 539 -16.88 6.24 -1.17
N ALA A 540 -15.62 5.95 -0.82
CA ALA A 540 -15.09 6.21 0.51
C ALA A 540 -13.57 6.31 0.50
N LEU A 541 -13.02 7.06 1.45
CA LEU A 541 -11.59 7.11 1.68
C LEU A 541 -11.11 5.78 2.29
N VAL A 542 -10.29 5.04 1.55
CA VAL A 542 -9.69 3.79 2.04
C VAL A 542 -8.17 3.92 2.08
N ARG A 543 -7.56 3.73 3.25
CA ARG A 543 -6.10 3.84 3.41
C ARG A 543 -5.52 2.60 4.09
N PRO A 544 -4.25 2.23 3.82
CA PRO A 544 -3.65 0.99 4.31
C PRO A 544 -3.82 0.71 5.81
N HIS A 545 -3.70 1.75 6.63
CA HIS A 545 -3.82 1.64 8.08
C HIS A 545 -5.26 1.38 8.57
N MET A 546 -6.28 1.70 7.76
CA MET A 546 -7.69 1.42 8.07
C MET A 546 -8.01 -0.07 7.95
N PHE A 547 -7.38 -0.82 7.03
CA PHE A 547 -7.58 -2.28 6.92
C PHE A 547 -7.26 -3.01 8.21
N ARG A 548 -6.11 -2.67 8.80
CA ARG A 548 -5.69 -3.22 10.10
C ARG A 548 -6.69 -2.90 11.20
N HIS A 549 -7.25 -1.69 11.21
CA HIS A 549 -8.26 -1.30 12.20
C HIS A 549 -9.56 -2.08 11.99
N THR A 550 -10.12 -2.07 10.78
CA THR A 550 -11.34 -2.80 10.43
C THR A 550 -11.25 -4.28 10.73
N MET A 551 -10.16 -4.94 10.33
CA MET A 551 -9.95 -6.36 10.63
C MET A 551 -9.82 -6.62 12.12
N SER A 552 -9.26 -5.68 12.88
CA SER A 552 -9.20 -5.79 14.35
C SER A 552 -10.59 -5.68 14.97
N ILE A 553 -11.46 -4.81 14.46
CA ILE A 553 -12.86 -4.75 14.88
C ILE A 553 -13.54 -6.09 14.59
N ILE A 554 -13.45 -6.61 13.36
CA ILE A 554 -14.08 -7.88 12.98
C ILE A 554 -13.57 -9.03 13.85
N ALA A 555 -12.25 -9.22 13.93
CA ALA A 555 -11.68 -10.34 14.67
C ALA A 555 -11.88 -10.23 16.19
N ALA A 556 -12.07 -9.04 16.76
CA ALA A 556 -12.30 -8.89 18.19
C ALA A 556 -13.66 -9.47 18.62
N HIS A 557 -14.61 -9.58 17.69
CA HIS A 557 -15.94 -10.13 17.94
C HIS A 557 -15.99 -11.65 17.71
N GLU A 558 -14.89 -12.26 17.26
CA GLU A 558 -14.77 -13.72 17.22
C GLU A 558 -14.34 -14.29 18.58
N PRO A 559 -14.66 -15.57 18.85
CA PRO A 559 -14.20 -16.28 20.05
C PRO A 559 -12.69 -16.11 20.28
N ASP A 560 -12.31 -15.64 21.47
CA ASP A 560 -10.92 -15.38 21.89
C ASP A 560 -10.14 -14.38 21.00
N GLY A 561 -10.88 -13.56 20.24
CA GLY A 561 -10.36 -12.56 19.32
C GLY A 561 -9.37 -11.58 19.94
N GLU A 562 -9.57 -11.18 21.21
CA GLU A 562 -8.67 -10.25 21.91
C GLU A 562 -7.23 -10.81 22.03
N ILE A 563 -7.09 -12.09 22.36
CA ILE A 563 -5.78 -12.74 22.51
C ILE A 563 -5.14 -12.94 21.13
N ALA A 564 -5.94 -13.44 20.17
CA ALA A 564 -5.50 -13.64 18.79
C ALA A 564 -5.01 -12.32 18.19
N LEU A 565 -5.74 -11.22 18.37
CA LEU A 565 -5.36 -9.89 17.93
C LEU A 565 -4.12 -9.38 18.65
N GLY A 566 -4.01 -9.56 19.96
CA GLY A 566 -2.80 -9.16 20.70
C GLY A 566 -1.53 -9.78 20.10
N LEU A 567 -1.60 -11.06 19.72
CA LEU A 567 -0.51 -11.79 19.07
C LEU A 567 -0.31 -11.38 17.60
N GLN A 568 -1.38 -11.23 16.82
CA GLN A 568 -1.32 -10.87 15.39
C GLN A 568 -0.79 -9.45 15.21
N LEU A 569 -1.29 -8.51 16.00
CA LEU A 569 -0.91 -7.09 15.98
C LEU A 569 0.49 -6.83 16.58
N LYS A 570 1.11 -7.85 17.21
CA LYS A 570 2.37 -7.75 17.96
C LYS A 570 2.28 -6.76 19.13
N HIS A 571 1.10 -6.63 19.70
CA HIS A 571 0.82 -5.81 20.87
C HIS A 571 0.92 -6.62 22.17
N ALA A 572 0.99 -7.95 22.12
CA ALA A 572 1.02 -8.84 23.28
C ALA A 572 2.13 -8.44 24.27
N ALA A 573 1.73 -7.77 25.36
CA ALA A 573 2.57 -7.54 26.51
C ALA A 573 2.64 -8.83 27.34
N ARG A 574 3.66 -8.96 28.22
CA ARG A 574 3.84 -10.10 29.14
C ARG A 574 2.62 -10.38 30.04
N ARG A 575 1.64 -9.46 30.10
CA ARG A 575 0.30 -9.69 30.65
C ARG A 575 -0.71 -9.45 29.53
N ALA A 576 -1.28 -10.51 28.98
CA ALA A 576 -2.35 -10.43 27.98
C ALA A 576 -3.54 -9.57 28.47
N MET A 577 -3.82 -9.59 29.79
CA MET A 577 -4.95 -8.93 30.44
C MET A 577 -4.83 -7.41 30.66
N ALA A 578 -3.77 -6.74 30.18
CA ALA A 578 -3.55 -5.29 30.41
C ALA A 578 -3.36 -4.48 29.12
N ASN A 579 -3.67 -5.08 27.96
CA ASN A 579 -3.35 -4.48 26.67
C ASN A 579 -4.46 -3.54 26.16
N ARG A 580 -4.58 -2.37 26.79
CA ARG A 580 -5.53 -1.31 26.39
C ARG A 580 -5.43 -0.96 24.90
N THR A 581 -4.24 -1.03 24.32
CA THR A 581 -4.05 -0.75 22.89
C THR A 581 -4.78 -1.76 22.00
N THR A 582 -4.77 -3.05 22.32
CA THR A 582 -5.51 -4.04 21.50
C THR A 582 -7.01 -3.90 21.67
N LEU A 583 -7.47 -3.63 22.89
CA LEU A 583 -8.89 -3.37 23.18
C LEU A 583 -9.41 -2.17 22.38
N ALA A 584 -8.63 -1.08 22.30
CA ALA A 584 -9.00 0.09 21.50
C ALA A 584 -9.12 -0.25 20.00
N TYR A 585 -8.26 -1.12 19.46
CA TYR A 585 -8.33 -1.58 18.05
C TYR A 585 -9.54 -2.48 17.76
N GLY A 586 -10.07 -3.16 18.77
CA GLY A 586 -11.21 -4.06 18.62
C GLY A 586 -12.58 -3.40 18.83
N LYS A 587 -12.61 -2.14 19.31
CA LYS A 587 -13.86 -1.44 19.63
C LYS A 587 -14.63 -1.09 18.35
N PRO A 588 -15.88 -1.56 18.17
CA PRO A 588 -16.67 -1.22 17.00
C PRO A 588 -17.12 0.24 17.03
N ASP A 589 -17.23 0.86 15.85
CA ASP A 589 -17.99 2.09 15.66
C ASP A 589 -19.50 1.78 15.51
N ALA A 590 -20.33 2.82 15.41
CA ALA A 590 -21.78 2.65 15.31
C ALA A 590 -22.23 1.85 14.07
N ARG A 591 -21.48 1.90 12.95
CA ARG A 591 -21.82 1.16 11.73
C ARG A 591 -21.49 -0.32 11.91
N TRP A 592 -20.31 -0.62 12.45
CA TRP A 592 -19.89 -1.99 12.76
C TRP A 592 -20.72 -2.62 13.88
N ALA A 593 -21.10 -1.87 14.91
CA ALA A 593 -22.01 -2.35 15.95
C ALA A 593 -23.34 -2.83 15.36
N LYS A 594 -23.95 -2.02 14.47
CA LYS A 594 -25.19 -2.38 13.75
C LYS A 594 -25.02 -3.62 12.87
N GLU A 595 -23.86 -3.76 12.22
CA GLU A 595 -23.54 -4.94 11.41
C GLU A 595 -23.45 -6.21 12.28
N PHE A 596 -22.82 -6.11 13.46
CA PHE A 596 -22.70 -7.23 14.39
C PHE A 596 -24.01 -7.64 15.05
N ASP A 597 -24.85 -6.67 15.43
CA ASP A 597 -26.19 -6.91 15.97
C ASP A 597 -27.02 -7.78 15.03
N ASN A 598 -26.82 -7.67 13.71
CA ASN A 598 -27.62 -8.41 12.73
C ASN A 598 -26.95 -9.71 12.24
N GLN A 599 -25.68 -9.67 11.80
CA GLN A 599 -25.06 -10.83 11.13
C GLN A 599 -24.30 -11.77 12.08
N LEU A 600 -23.60 -11.23 13.08
CA LEU A 600 -22.78 -12.04 13.97
C LEU A 600 -23.66 -12.80 14.98
N GLN A 601 -24.73 -12.16 15.46
CA GLN A 601 -25.72 -12.83 16.30
C GLN A 601 -26.45 -13.94 15.53
N VAL A 602 -26.73 -13.75 14.24
CA VAL A 602 -27.30 -14.80 13.36
C VAL A 602 -26.32 -15.96 13.19
N ALA A 603 -25.03 -15.70 12.99
CA ALA A 603 -24.00 -16.74 12.90
C ALA A 603 -23.80 -17.48 14.25
N ALA A 604 -23.86 -16.76 15.37
CA ALA A 604 -23.81 -17.34 16.71
C ALA A 604 -25.04 -18.20 16.99
N ALA A 605 -26.25 -17.71 16.70
CA ALA A 605 -27.51 -18.44 16.83
C ALA A 605 -27.51 -19.71 15.96
N LYS A 606 -26.95 -19.64 14.74
CA LYS A 606 -26.77 -20.83 13.89
C LYS A 606 -25.92 -21.92 14.57
N LYS A 607 -24.89 -21.54 15.32
CA LYS A 607 -24.07 -22.49 16.10
C LYS A 607 -24.82 -23.10 17.28
N LEU A 608 -25.95 -22.52 17.71
CA LEU A 608 -26.80 -23.04 18.79
C LEU A 608 -27.91 -23.97 18.29
N VAL A 609 -28.21 -24.00 16.99
CA VAL A 609 -29.30 -24.82 16.44
C VAL A 609 -29.14 -26.30 16.81
N SER A 610 -27.93 -26.86 16.68
CA SER A 610 -27.68 -28.24 17.07
C SER A 610 -27.89 -28.50 18.57
N LEU A 611 -27.58 -27.50 19.40
CA LEU A 611 -27.77 -27.55 20.85
C LEU A 611 -29.26 -27.46 21.22
N LEU A 612 -30.04 -26.61 20.54
CA LEU A 612 -31.49 -26.52 20.68
C LEU A 612 -32.17 -27.85 20.35
N GLN A 613 -31.77 -28.47 19.24
CA GLN A 613 -32.29 -29.76 18.78
C GLN A 613 -31.95 -30.89 19.76
N ALA A 614 -30.70 -30.95 20.24
CA ALA A 614 -30.27 -31.89 21.27
C ALA A 614 -31.05 -31.70 22.58
N ARG A 615 -31.27 -30.44 23.01
CA ARG A 615 -32.06 -30.13 24.21
C ARG A 615 -33.53 -30.56 24.06
N ARG A 616 -34.10 -30.42 22.85
CA ARG A 616 -35.50 -30.80 22.55
C ARG A 616 -35.76 -32.29 22.76
N VAL A 617 -34.77 -33.15 22.52
CA VAL A 617 -34.86 -34.60 22.79
C VAL A 617 -34.46 -34.98 24.22
N GLY A 618 -34.28 -34.00 25.11
CA GLY A 618 -34.03 -34.21 26.54
C GLY A 618 -32.56 -34.33 26.94
N GLN A 619 -31.60 -34.10 26.05
CA GLN A 619 -30.17 -34.21 26.38
C GLN A 619 -29.71 -33.07 27.30
N VAL A 620 -28.74 -33.38 28.16
CA VAL A 620 -28.00 -32.37 28.92
C VAL A 620 -26.86 -31.89 28.03
N ILE A 621 -27.01 -30.71 27.43
CA ILE A 621 -26.09 -30.18 26.41
C ILE A 621 -24.99 -29.23 26.94
N ALA A 622 -25.04 -28.87 28.22
CA ALA A 622 -24.10 -27.95 28.84
C ALA A 622 -23.96 -28.17 30.35
N VAL A 623 -22.79 -27.83 30.89
CA VAL A 623 -22.41 -27.90 32.31
C VAL A 623 -21.72 -26.61 32.77
N GLY A 624 -21.46 -26.52 34.08
CA GLY A 624 -20.87 -25.33 34.72
C GLY A 624 -21.89 -24.37 35.33
N PRO A 625 -21.44 -23.29 35.99
CA PRO A 625 -22.29 -22.45 36.82
C PRO A 625 -23.44 -21.74 36.08
N GLY A 626 -23.29 -21.47 34.78
CA GLY A 626 -24.30 -20.85 33.93
C GLY A 626 -25.23 -21.85 33.21
N ALA A 627 -24.98 -23.17 33.31
CA ALA A 627 -25.69 -24.16 32.50
C ALA A 627 -27.19 -24.18 32.72
N ALA A 628 -27.66 -24.04 33.97
CA ALA A 628 -29.10 -24.03 34.26
C ALA A 628 -29.83 -22.88 33.56
N ARG A 629 -29.21 -21.69 33.48
CA ARG A 629 -29.77 -20.54 32.74
C ARG A 629 -29.78 -20.81 31.23
N PHE A 630 -28.72 -21.43 30.71
CA PHE A 630 -28.62 -21.77 29.30
C PHE A 630 -29.70 -22.76 28.87
N HIS A 631 -29.88 -23.83 29.66
CA HIS A 631 -30.94 -24.82 29.46
C HIS A 631 -32.32 -24.18 29.51
N ALA A 632 -32.59 -23.34 30.51
CA ALA A 632 -33.88 -22.64 30.62
C ALA A 632 -34.18 -21.75 29.42
N GLY A 633 -33.18 -21.07 28.85
CA GLY A 633 -33.35 -20.29 27.63
C GLY A 633 -33.69 -21.15 26.41
N LEU A 634 -33.03 -22.30 26.24
CA LEU A 634 -33.33 -23.23 25.15
C LEU A 634 -34.69 -23.89 25.31
N ASP A 635 -35.06 -24.25 26.55
CA ASP A 635 -36.39 -24.79 26.88
C ASP A 635 -37.47 -23.78 26.52
N LYS A 636 -37.27 -22.49 26.85
CA LYS A 636 -38.19 -21.41 26.47
C LYS A 636 -38.34 -21.28 24.96
N VAL A 637 -37.26 -21.41 24.18
CA VAL A 637 -37.34 -21.39 22.71
C VAL A 637 -38.12 -22.61 22.19
N ASN A 638 -37.86 -23.80 22.72
CA ASN A 638 -38.61 -25.01 22.36
C ASN A 638 -40.09 -24.89 22.73
N ASP A 639 -40.44 -24.34 23.89
CA ASP A 639 -41.80 -24.10 24.33
C ASP A 639 -42.54 -23.13 23.39
N VAL A 640 -41.89 -22.07 22.92
CA VAL A 640 -42.46 -21.12 21.95
C VAL A 640 -42.77 -21.82 20.62
N ILE A 641 -41.84 -22.65 20.13
CA ILE A 641 -42.03 -23.46 18.93
C ILE A 641 -43.20 -24.44 19.13
N GLU A 642 -43.27 -25.07 20.31
CA GLU A 642 -44.32 -26.01 20.66
C GLU A 642 -45.66 -25.37 20.95
N GLN A 643 -45.78 -24.09 21.28
CA GLN A 643 -47.09 -23.49 21.59
C GLN A 643 -47.83 -22.99 20.35
N SER A 644 -47.13 -22.78 19.24
CA SER A 644 -47.73 -22.29 17.99
C SER A 644 -47.86 -23.40 16.95
N ALA A 645 -49.11 -23.76 16.60
CA ALA A 645 -49.37 -24.75 15.56
C ALA A 645 -48.80 -24.36 14.17
N ALA A 646 -48.72 -23.05 13.89
CA ALA A 646 -48.11 -22.53 12.67
C ALA A 646 -46.58 -22.65 12.68
N LEU A 647 -45.92 -22.39 13.82
CA LEU A 647 -44.47 -22.54 13.96
C LEU A 647 -44.08 -24.03 14.03
N ARG A 648 -44.90 -24.90 14.64
CA ARG A 648 -44.69 -26.37 14.61
C ARG A 648 -44.66 -26.92 13.19
N ALA A 649 -45.54 -26.45 12.31
CA ALA A 649 -45.55 -26.86 10.90
C ALA A 649 -44.29 -26.40 10.15
N GLN A 650 -43.57 -25.40 10.67
CA GLN A 650 -42.35 -24.82 10.11
C GLN A 650 -41.09 -25.24 10.87
N ILE A 651 -41.12 -26.30 11.70
CA ILE A 651 -39.95 -26.82 12.43
C ILE A 651 -38.78 -27.19 11.49
N ALA A 652 -39.06 -27.48 10.22
CA ALA A 652 -38.03 -27.72 9.21
C ALA A 652 -37.34 -26.44 8.69
N ASP A 653 -37.80 -25.24 9.07
CA ASP A 653 -37.20 -23.96 8.69
C ASP A 653 -36.14 -23.52 9.70
N GLU A 654 -34.89 -23.87 9.42
CA GLU A 654 -33.71 -23.48 10.20
C GLU A 654 -33.65 -21.96 10.45
N ARG A 655 -34.21 -21.13 9.56
CA ARG A 655 -34.20 -19.66 9.73
C ARG A 655 -35.06 -19.18 10.89
N LEU A 656 -36.16 -19.88 11.18
CA LEU A 656 -37.02 -19.57 12.32
C LEU A 656 -36.29 -19.90 13.63
N GLU A 657 -35.67 -21.08 13.72
CA GLU A 657 -34.90 -21.48 14.90
C GLU A 657 -33.76 -20.49 15.18
N ILE A 658 -33.03 -20.07 14.14
CA ILE A 658 -31.96 -19.06 14.25
C ILE A 658 -32.50 -17.73 14.79
N THR A 659 -33.67 -17.29 14.33
CA THR A 659 -34.27 -16.01 14.75
C THR A 659 -34.68 -16.05 16.23
N LEU A 660 -35.35 -17.12 16.66
CA LEU A 660 -35.75 -17.28 18.06
C LEU A 660 -34.54 -17.41 19.00
N LEU A 661 -33.51 -18.14 18.57
CA LEU A 661 -32.26 -18.27 19.32
C LEU A 661 -31.51 -16.94 19.44
N ARG A 662 -31.48 -16.14 18.37
CA ARG A 662 -30.89 -14.79 18.39
C ARG A 662 -31.55 -13.93 19.45
N ASP A 663 -32.89 -13.90 19.47
CA ASP A 663 -33.65 -13.04 20.36
C ASP A 663 -33.54 -13.47 21.84
N GLU A 664 -33.48 -14.79 22.10
CA GLU A 664 -33.31 -15.31 23.47
C GLU A 664 -31.88 -15.12 24.01
N PHE A 665 -30.87 -15.25 23.14
CA PHE A 665 -29.45 -15.27 23.50
C PHE A 665 -28.69 -14.03 23.01
N ALA A 666 -29.32 -12.85 23.01
CA ALA A 666 -28.70 -11.60 22.56
C ALA A 666 -27.39 -11.25 23.31
N ASP A 667 -27.29 -11.61 24.59
CA ASP A 667 -26.11 -11.39 25.44
C ASP A 667 -25.15 -12.61 25.50
N LEU A 668 -25.37 -13.63 24.67
CA LEU A 668 -24.48 -14.80 24.62
C LEU A 668 -23.22 -14.49 23.81
N HIS A 669 -22.07 -14.68 24.46
CA HIS A 669 -20.77 -14.57 23.82
C HIS A 669 -20.15 -15.96 23.68
N LEU A 670 -19.91 -16.38 22.45
CA LEU A 670 -19.26 -17.66 22.17
C LEU A 670 -17.74 -17.51 22.39
N GLY A 671 -17.15 -18.37 23.22
CA GLY A 671 -15.71 -18.49 23.41
C GLY A 671 -15.23 -19.91 23.14
N THR A 672 -13.93 -20.10 22.92
CA THR A 672 -13.32 -21.42 22.64
C THR A 672 -13.13 -22.21 23.94
N VAL A 673 -12.92 -21.53 25.07
CA VAL A 673 -12.76 -22.17 26.39
C VAL A 673 -14.10 -22.31 27.13
N ASN A 674 -15.00 -21.34 26.95
CA ASN A 674 -16.36 -21.35 27.48
C ASN A 674 -17.25 -20.39 26.68
N HIS A 675 -18.57 -20.59 26.72
CA HIS A 675 -19.53 -19.56 26.33
C HIS A 675 -19.90 -18.71 27.57
N CYS A 676 -20.37 -17.47 27.35
CA CYS A 676 -20.72 -16.53 28.41
C CYS A 676 -22.12 -15.94 28.20
N LEU A 677 -23.04 -16.20 29.13
CA LEU A 677 -24.37 -15.59 29.20
C LEU A 677 -24.33 -14.22 29.90
N TRP A 678 -23.57 -13.30 29.31
CA TRP A 678 -23.13 -12.04 29.93
C TRP A 678 -24.14 -11.41 30.90
N ASN A 679 -23.66 -11.12 32.11
CA ASN A 679 -24.38 -10.37 33.13
C ASN A 679 -23.32 -9.64 33.98
N ALA A 680 -23.24 -8.32 33.81
CA ALA A 680 -22.15 -7.51 34.37
C ALA A 680 -21.96 -7.68 35.90
N PRO A 681 -23.01 -7.67 36.74
CA PRO A 681 -22.88 -7.90 38.18
C PRO A 681 -22.21 -9.22 38.59
N THR A 682 -22.34 -10.25 37.77
CA THR A 682 -21.89 -11.62 38.08
C THR A 682 -20.67 -12.05 37.26
N ALA A 683 -20.10 -11.13 36.47
CA ALA A 683 -18.95 -11.38 35.62
C ALA A 683 -17.64 -11.35 36.42
N GLU A 684 -17.16 -12.54 36.81
CA GLU A 684 -15.88 -12.69 37.54
C GLU A 684 -14.67 -12.07 36.81
N CYS A 685 -14.66 -12.14 35.48
CA CYS A 685 -13.60 -11.56 34.66
C CYS A 685 -13.47 -10.03 34.83
N GLN A 686 -14.59 -9.33 35.07
CA GLN A 686 -14.59 -7.89 35.35
C GLN A 686 -14.35 -7.59 36.82
N ASN A 687 -14.87 -8.43 37.73
CA ASN A 687 -14.71 -8.23 39.17
C ASN A 687 -13.25 -8.28 39.63
N GLN A 688 -12.38 -8.97 38.88
CA GLN A 688 -10.94 -9.03 39.11
C GLN A 688 -10.19 -7.77 38.67
N LEU A 689 -10.82 -6.88 37.89
CA LEU A 689 -10.24 -5.61 37.48
C LEU A 689 -10.54 -4.50 38.50
N PRO A 690 -9.63 -3.51 38.65
CA PRO A 690 -9.89 -2.28 39.37
C PRO A 690 -11.18 -1.60 38.88
N PRO A 691 -11.97 -0.92 39.75
CA PRO A 691 -13.26 -0.34 39.37
C PRO A 691 -13.20 0.61 38.17
N ASP A 692 -12.11 1.38 38.04
CA ASP A 692 -11.83 2.31 36.94
C ASP A 692 -11.52 1.62 35.59
N GLN A 693 -11.33 0.30 35.61
CA GLN A 693 -10.92 -0.50 34.45
C GLN A 693 -11.97 -1.54 34.03
N ARG A 694 -13.12 -1.57 34.70
CA ARG A 694 -14.21 -2.48 34.36
C ARG A 694 -14.88 -2.05 33.06
N GLY A 695 -15.04 -3.00 32.15
CA GLY A 695 -15.73 -2.81 30.88
C GLY A 695 -17.21 -3.19 30.92
N GLN A 696 -17.90 -2.94 29.81
CA GLN A 696 -19.32 -3.29 29.60
C GLN A 696 -19.51 -4.62 28.82
N ALA A 697 -18.44 -5.38 28.60
CA ALA A 697 -18.45 -6.65 27.84
C ALA A 697 -17.61 -7.74 28.54
N PRO A 698 -17.84 -9.04 28.28
CA PRO A 698 -17.05 -10.11 28.90
C PRO A 698 -15.61 -10.17 28.37
N LEU A 699 -14.67 -10.44 29.28
CA LEU A 699 -13.29 -10.80 28.92
C LEU A 699 -13.18 -12.33 28.94
N LEU A 700 -13.56 -12.99 27.84
CA LEU A 700 -13.61 -14.45 27.75
C LEU A 700 -12.25 -15.09 28.07
N GLY A 701 -11.16 -14.51 27.57
CA GLY A 701 -9.78 -14.98 27.84
C GLY A 701 -9.31 -14.82 29.29
N ALA A 702 -10.01 -14.01 30.09
CA ALA A 702 -9.77 -13.83 31.53
C ALA A 702 -10.86 -14.47 32.40
N CYS A 703 -11.80 -15.21 31.78
CA CYS A 703 -12.85 -15.90 32.51
C CYS A 703 -12.26 -17.00 33.40
N GLN A 704 -12.95 -17.29 34.50
CA GLN A 704 -12.72 -18.48 35.32
C GLN A 704 -13.94 -19.40 35.18
N PRO A 705 -13.98 -20.29 34.18
CA PRO A 705 -15.20 -21.00 33.80
C PRO A 705 -15.81 -21.89 34.87
N SER A 706 -14.99 -22.40 35.80
CA SER A 706 -15.43 -23.19 36.95
C SER A 706 -16.09 -22.36 38.05
N ARG A 707 -15.93 -21.03 38.05
CA ARG A 707 -16.40 -20.13 39.13
C ARG A 707 -17.37 -19.06 38.65
N CYS A 708 -17.24 -18.62 37.41
CA CYS A 708 -18.03 -17.54 36.84
C CYS A 708 -19.47 -18.00 36.58
N ARG A 709 -20.45 -17.34 37.21
CA ARG A 709 -21.89 -17.65 37.06
C ARG A 709 -22.43 -17.46 35.65
N ASN A 710 -21.70 -16.76 34.80
CA ASN A 710 -22.06 -16.57 33.39
C ASN A 710 -21.49 -17.66 32.48
N SER A 711 -20.59 -18.50 32.98
CA SER A 711 -19.87 -19.47 32.16
C SER A 711 -20.70 -20.71 31.87
N VAL A 712 -20.74 -21.09 30.59
CA VAL A 712 -21.41 -22.29 30.07
C VAL A 712 -20.38 -23.14 29.32
N LEU A 713 -20.30 -24.41 29.66
CA LEU A 713 -19.39 -25.38 29.03
C LEU A 713 -20.20 -26.42 28.26
N THR A 714 -20.01 -26.50 26.94
CA THR A 714 -20.58 -27.54 26.06
C THR A 714 -19.52 -28.59 25.74
N LEU A 715 -19.92 -29.75 25.18
CA LEU A 715 -19.00 -30.81 24.77
C LEU A 715 -17.94 -30.34 23.76
N ALA A 716 -18.24 -29.28 22.98
CA ALA A 716 -17.28 -28.68 22.06
C ALA A 716 -16.03 -28.13 22.76
N HIS A 717 -16.12 -27.76 24.04
CA HIS A 717 -14.99 -27.25 24.81
C HIS A 717 -14.14 -28.36 25.45
N GLU A 718 -14.69 -29.57 25.64
CA GLU A 718 -14.01 -30.66 26.37
C GLU A 718 -12.59 -30.93 25.87
N PRO A 719 -12.32 -31.04 24.54
CA PRO A 719 -10.98 -31.36 24.05
C PRO A 719 -9.89 -30.40 24.53
N ILE A 720 -10.21 -29.10 24.64
CA ILE A 720 -9.27 -28.06 25.06
C ILE A 720 -8.92 -28.21 26.54
N TRP A 721 -9.92 -28.44 27.38
CA TRP A 721 -9.71 -28.64 28.82
C TRP A 721 -8.92 -29.92 29.12
N ARG A 722 -9.17 -31.00 28.38
CA ARG A 722 -8.41 -32.26 28.48
C ARG A 722 -6.96 -32.08 28.05
N MET A 723 -6.72 -31.33 26.96
CA MET A 723 -5.39 -31.00 26.50
C MET A 723 -4.63 -30.17 27.54
N GLU A 724 -5.25 -29.13 28.09
CA GLU A 724 -4.63 -28.30 29.13
C GLU A 724 -4.33 -29.13 30.39
N GLU A 725 -5.22 -30.03 30.80
CA GLU A 725 -4.97 -30.95 31.91
C GLU A 725 -3.71 -31.80 31.67
N ALA A 726 -3.62 -32.41 30.48
CA ALA A 726 -2.47 -33.23 30.10
C ALA A 726 -1.16 -32.43 30.07
N ASP A 727 -1.20 -31.20 29.53
CA ASP A 727 -0.06 -30.30 29.47
C ASP A 727 0.40 -29.85 30.85
N LEU A 728 -0.51 -29.51 31.76
CA LEU A 728 -0.19 -29.13 33.14
C LEU A 728 0.41 -30.32 33.91
N VAL A 729 -0.16 -31.51 33.75
CA VAL A 729 0.38 -32.75 34.32
C VAL A 729 1.79 -33.02 33.78
N SER A 730 2.03 -32.81 32.49
CA SER A 730 3.35 -32.94 31.86
C SER A 730 4.33 -31.88 32.38
N LEU A 731 3.90 -30.61 32.48
CA LEU A 731 4.69 -29.50 32.98
C LEU A 731 5.15 -29.73 34.42
N LEU A 732 4.27 -30.26 35.28
CA LEU A 732 4.56 -30.55 36.69
C LEU A 732 5.56 -31.70 36.90
N LYS A 733 5.81 -32.54 35.88
CA LYS A 733 6.90 -33.54 35.90
C LYS A 733 8.29 -32.90 35.72
N ARG A 734 8.36 -31.67 35.19
CA ARG A 734 9.62 -30.96 34.96
C ARG A 734 10.10 -30.24 36.23
N LYS A 735 11.39 -29.93 36.29
CA LYS A 735 11.95 -29.11 37.38
C LYS A 735 11.51 -27.65 37.20
N LEU A 736 10.63 -27.17 38.08
CA LEU A 736 10.10 -25.80 38.09
C LEU A 736 10.56 -25.05 39.34
N SER A 737 10.64 -23.72 39.26
CA SER A 737 10.79 -22.88 40.46
C SER A 737 9.54 -22.99 41.35
N LYS A 738 9.70 -22.79 42.66
CA LYS A 738 8.59 -22.90 43.63
C LYS A 738 7.34 -22.07 43.23
N PRO A 739 7.45 -20.78 42.87
CA PRO A 739 6.28 -19.99 42.48
C PRO A 739 5.59 -20.53 41.23
N ARG A 740 6.36 -21.00 40.24
CA ARG A 740 5.82 -21.54 38.99
C ARG A 740 5.13 -22.89 39.20
N ARG A 741 5.62 -23.70 40.14
CA ARG A 741 5.00 -24.97 40.52
C ARG A 741 3.67 -24.75 41.25
N GLU A 742 3.62 -23.82 42.19
CA GLU A 742 2.40 -23.46 42.91
C GLU A 742 1.33 -22.95 41.93
N GLN A 743 1.70 -22.04 41.02
CA GLN A 743 0.79 -21.55 39.98
C GLN A 743 0.23 -22.67 39.08
N ALA A 744 1.08 -23.61 38.65
CA ALA A 744 0.66 -24.74 37.83
C ALA A 744 -0.28 -25.71 38.59
N LEU A 745 -0.06 -25.90 39.90
CA LEU A 745 -0.95 -26.72 40.74
C LEU A 745 -2.32 -26.07 40.93
N THR A 746 -2.36 -24.76 41.20
CA THR A 746 -3.63 -24.01 41.29
C THR A 746 -4.40 -24.11 39.99
N ARG A 747 -3.74 -23.89 38.86
CA ARG A 747 -4.38 -24.01 37.53
C ARG A 747 -4.88 -25.43 37.25
N LEU A 748 -4.10 -26.46 37.60
CA LEU A 748 -4.51 -27.85 37.42
C LEU A 748 -5.78 -28.18 38.23
N ALA A 749 -5.90 -27.65 39.46
CA ALA A 749 -7.11 -27.84 40.26
C ALA A 749 -8.34 -27.19 39.62
N GLU A 750 -8.20 -26.00 39.05
CA GLU A 750 -9.27 -25.33 38.29
C GLU A 750 -9.67 -26.14 37.05
N VAL A 751 -8.69 -26.62 36.26
CA VAL A 751 -8.92 -27.44 35.07
C VAL A 751 -9.64 -28.75 35.41
N ARG A 752 -9.23 -29.41 36.49
CA ARG A 752 -9.88 -30.64 36.98
C ARG A 752 -11.31 -30.41 37.44
N SER A 753 -11.62 -29.24 37.99
CA SER A 753 -12.99 -28.87 38.31
C SER A 753 -13.86 -28.82 37.05
N ALA A 754 -13.33 -28.32 35.93
CA ALA A 754 -14.06 -28.29 34.67
C ALA A 754 -14.17 -29.67 34.00
N THR A 755 -13.08 -30.46 33.99
CA THR A 755 -13.09 -31.81 33.40
C THR A 755 -13.98 -32.79 34.18
N ALA A 756 -14.14 -32.60 35.50
CA ALA A 756 -15.11 -33.32 36.32
C ALA A 756 -16.56 -33.04 35.93
N GLU A 757 -16.89 -31.80 35.56
CA GLU A 757 -18.24 -31.45 35.08
C GLU A 757 -18.54 -32.11 33.73
N PHE A 758 -17.56 -32.19 32.81
CA PHE A 758 -17.73 -32.95 31.56
C PHE A 758 -17.95 -34.45 31.80
N ASN A 759 -17.25 -35.04 32.78
CA ASN A 759 -17.50 -36.45 33.14
C ASN A 759 -18.95 -36.67 33.57
N LYS A 760 -19.47 -35.81 34.46
CA LYS A 760 -20.86 -35.88 34.93
C LYS A 760 -21.87 -35.73 33.79
N MET A 761 -21.56 -34.89 32.80
CA MET A 761 -22.40 -34.71 31.62
C MET A 761 -22.53 -36.03 30.84
N ARG A 762 -21.41 -36.70 30.60
CA ARG A 762 -21.35 -37.98 29.87
C ARG A 762 -21.91 -39.18 30.61
N GLU A 763 -22.02 -39.10 31.94
CA GLU A 763 -22.66 -40.13 32.77
C GLU A 763 -24.19 -40.04 32.73
N ASN A 764 -24.74 -38.89 32.30
CA ASN A 764 -26.18 -38.62 32.22
C ASN A 764 -26.74 -38.64 30.78
N ASP A 765 -25.88 -38.79 29.77
CA ASP A 765 -26.22 -39.08 28.36
C ASP A 765 -26.20 -40.59 28.12
#